data_AF-A0A7C7LZ26-F1
#
_entry.id   AF-A0A7C7LZ26-F1
#
_cell.length_a   1.000
_cell.length_b   1.000
_cell.length_c   1.000
_cell.angle_alpha   90.00
_cell.angle_beta   90.00
_cell.angle_gamma   90.00
#
_symmetry.space_group_name_H-M   'P 1'
#
loop_
_entity.id
_entity.type
_entity.pdbx_description
1 polymer ?
#
loop_
_entity_poly.entity_id
_entity_poly.type
_entity_poly.pdbx_seq_one_letter_code
_entity_poly.pdbx_strand_id
1 'polypeptide(L)'
;MLLTTTVFLSAFLLFQVQPIIGKYILPWFGAAPGVWATALLFFQLMLLGGYAYAHFIVRHLSWNRQAILHTILLGLALISLPITPTDALKPTNAETPSLHILLILMTTIGGPYLLLSATAPLVQRWHARLHPKRSAYRLYALSNLGSLLALLSYPILVEPYILLQSQTLSWSWGYLGFALLCAGCALTLYHSSRELDTQDIGQASVHTGSAPTKHDQPTWETALLWLLLSGCGSGLLLATTNQMSMDIAVVPFLWILPLSIYLLTFILTFDNERWYVRPLFVALLPLALINALRLLYGGIDLGIVDQVLGYSLTLFICCMCCHGELSRARPTAHHLTFFFLVVSIGGALGGLFVAILSPALFSSFYEYHLLLVACYVLVGFVIARFLITQDAFSVGGQLTRSFVGLCWAIGLMSIIAGTIVLLRPETWLEGASPNAGVTFARWQIQMRMGATVMGVLVLSALELWRRSRGVAFRIWWVSGKGFARTSMISVAAAGLISLAGGLVWLVSNDERRTIEQDRNFFGTLAIKEFDIGSVTHRLSLTHGRIRHGSQLQFYQTWPTTYYGPQTGVGLGIEHHPLRSDATRQFRVGVVGLGVGTIAAYANAQVDPKRDEESYVTVREVSEPDYMRFYELNPLVSRWAKTRFTFLEDAAARGADVDIFEGDARIVLERQLAQGEDQRFDVLAIDAFSSDAIPIHLLTLESIQTYLAHLNVDGILALHITNRFIDLLPIVQRLAEATNLNAIYIENSPSASRSVSLSAWVLLTRNQAFLDLEIVGKEEREMPGAGPLWTDDYSSLFGIVEINPARRPLG
;
A
#
# COMPACT_ATOMS: atom_id res chain seq x y z
N MET A 1 3.56 -18.43 -32.30
CA MET A 1 4.85 -18.08 -31.68
C MET A 1 5.05 -16.58 -31.67
N LEU A 2 5.16 -15.91 -32.82
CA LEU A 2 5.36 -14.44 -32.86
C LEU A 2 4.33 -13.65 -32.01
N LEU A 3 3.02 -13.81 -32.26
CA LEU A 3 1.95 -13.15 -31.49
C LEU A 3 2.01 -13.48 -29.99
N THR A 4 2.38 -14.72 -29.66
CA THR A 4 2.49 -15.24 -28.29
C THR A 4 3.63 -14.55 -27.55
N THR A 5 4.80 -14.46 -28.18
CA THR A 5 5.99 -13.77 -27.66
C THR A 5 5.75 -12.27 -27.51
N THR A 6 5.09 -11.63 -28.48
CA THR A 6 4.74 -10.20 -28.41
C THR A 6 3.83 -9.88 -27.22
N VAL A 7 2.77 -10.67 -27.01
CA VAL A 7 1.86 -10.47 -25.87
C VAL A 7 2.57 -10.70 -24.54
N PHE A 8 3.37 -11.77 -24.45
CA PHE A 8 4.13 -12.07 -23.24
C PHE A 8 5.12 -10.95 -22.91
N LEU A 9 5.96 -10.54 -23.86
CA LEU A 9 6.96 -9.50 -23.65
C LEU A 9 6.30 -8.15 -23.32
N SER A 10 5.22 -7.79 -24.02
CA SER A 10 4.46 -6.58 -23.74
C SER A 10 3.95 -6.56 -22.30
N ALA A 11 3.36 -7.66 -21.85
CA ALA A 11 2.81 -7.78 -20.50
C ALA A 11 3.91 -7.83 -19.42
N PHE A 12 5.05 -8.45 -19.73
CA PHE A 12 6.21 -8.50 -18.85
C PHE A 12 6.77 -7.09 -18.64
N LEU A 13 7.04 -6.34 -19.72
CA LEU A 13 7.54 -4.96 -19.64
C LEU A 13 6.55 -4.03 -18.93
N LEU A 14 5.25 -4.16 -19.19
CA LEU A 14 4.19 -3.34 -18.60
C LEU A 14 4.13 -3.45 -17.07
N PHE A 15 4.45 -4.62 -16.51
CA PHE A 15 4.45 -4.82 -15.05
C PHE A 15 5.84 -4.67 -14.42
N GLN A 16 6.92 -4.92 -15.17
CA GLN A 16 8.29 -4.73 -14.66
C GLN A 16 8.61 -3.24 -14.46
N VAL A 17 8.04 -2.35 -15.27
CA VAL A 17 8.32 -0.90 -15.18
C VAL A 17 7.78 -0.26 -13.91
N GLN A 18 6.70 -0.81 -13.34
CA GLN A 18 6.02 -0.22 -12.18
C GLN A 18 6.95 -0.15 -10.96
N PRO A 19 7.62 -1.24 -10.51
CA PRO A 19 8.55 -1.15 -9.40
C PRO A 19 9.85 -0.40 -9.75
N ILE A 20 10.33 -0.44 -11.01
CA ILE A 20 11.51 0.35 -11.46
C ILE A 20 11.26 1.84 -11.23
N ILE A 21 10.17 2.37 -11.80
CA ILE A 21 9.80 3.78 -11.65
C ILE A 21 9.44 4.11 -10.20
N GLY A 22 8.81 3.17 -9.50
CA GLY A 22 8.56 3.26 -8.06
C GLY A 22 9.83 3.62 -7.28
N LYS A 23 10.97 2.96 -7.53
CA LYS A 23 12.23 3.26 -6.83
C LYS A 23 12.80 4.66 -7.13
N TYR A 24 12.52 5.24 -8.30
CA TYR A 24 12.93 6.62 -8.61
C TYR A 24 12.07 7.67 -7.91
N ILE A 25 10.75 7.49 -7.93
CA ILE A 25 9.83 8.52 -7.42
C ILE A 25 9.64 8.44 -5.91
N LEU A 26 9.75 7.24 -5.31
CA LEU A 26 9.46 7.04 -3.90
C LEU A 26 10.33 7.89 -2.96
N PRO A 27 11.65 8.03 -3.20
CA PRO A 27 12.51 8.96 -2.48
C PRO A 27 11.99 10.39 -2.44
N TRP A 28 11.45 10.89 -3.55
CA TRP A 28 11.07 12.30 -3.67
C TRP A 28 9.81 12.67 -2.88
N PHE A 29 9.02 11.67 -2.50
CA PHE A 29 7.75 11.84 -1.79
C PHE A 29 7.72 11.09 -0.45
N GLY A 30 8.90 10.67 0.05
CA GLY A 30 9.11 10.17 1.42
C GLY A 30 8.48 8.82 1.74
N ALA A 31 8.54 7.86 0.81
CA ALA A 31 8.08 6.49 1.05
C ALA A 31 6.62 6.35 1.55
N ALA A 32 5.74 7.30 1.21
CA ALA A 32 4.35 7.29 1.69
C ALA A 32 3.44 6.31 0.93
N PRO A 33 2.39 5.73 1.57
CA PRO A 33 1.42 4.86 0.90
C PRO A 33 0.70 5.54 -0.28
N GLY A 34 0.49 6.86 -0.19
CA GLY A 34 -0.12 7.67 -1.25
C GLY A 34 0.64 7.65 -2.57
N VAL A 35 1.97 7.46 -2.55
CA VAL A 35 2.81 7.39 -3.74
C VAL A 35 2.42 6.18 -4.59
N TRP A 36 2.35 5.01 -3.95
CA TRP A 36 1.97 3.76 -4.62
C TRP A 36 0.53 3.79 -5.11
N ALA A 37 -0.40 4.26 -4.29
CA ALA A 37 -1.81 4.37 -4.68
C ALA A 37 -1.99 5.29 -5.91
N THR A 38 -1.27 6.41 -5.94
CA THR A 38 -1.29 7.34 -7.07
C THR A 38 -0.63 6.73 -8.31
N ALA A 39 0.50 6.03 -8.17
CA ALA A 39 1.16 5.35 -9.28
C ALA A 39 0.30 4.22 -9.86
N LEU A 40 -0.34 3.40 -9.04
CA LEU A 40 -1.29 2.38 -9.49
C LEU A 40 -2.48 3.00 -10.22
N LEU A 41 -3.04 4.10 -9.71
CA LEU A 41 -4.10 4.83 -10.41
C LEU A 41 -3.64 5.28 -11.80
N PHE A 42 -2.43 5.87 -11.91
CA PHE A 42 -1.86 6.24 -13.20
C PHE A 42 -1.78 5.05 -14.16
N PHE A 43 -1.21 3.93 -13.71
CA PHE A 43 -1.07 2.73 -14.51
C PHE A 43 -2.43 2.14 -14.94
N GLN A 44 -3.45 2.23 -14.09
CA GLN A 44 -4.82 1.84 -14.43
C GLN A 44 -5.45 2.78 -15.46
N LEU A 45 -5.23 4.08 -15.35
CA LEU A 45 -5.72 5.07 -16.33
C LEU A 45 -5.03 4.91 -17.69
N MET A 46 -3.73 4.64 -17.72
CA MET A 46 -3.00 4.36 -18.97
C MET A 46 -3.38 3.00 -19.57
N LEU A 47 -3.68 1.99 -18.74
CA LEU A 47 -4.24 0.72 -19.19
C LEU A 47 -5.62 0.93 -19.82
N LEU A 48 -6.51 1.68 -19.16
CA LEU A 48 -7.81 2.08 -19.69
C LEU A 48 -7.65 2.84 -21.02
N GLY A 49 -6.72 3.80 -21.08
CA GLY A 49 -6.39 4.54 -22.29
C GLY A 49 -5.97 3.65 -23.46
N GLY A 50 -5.08 2.69 -23.22
CA GLY A 50 -4.65 1.73 -24.24
C GLY A 50 -5.76 0.77 -24.68
N TYR A 51 -6.62 0.34 -23.77
CA TYR A 51 -7.79 -0.51 -24.09
C TYR A 51 -8.85 0.27 -24.87
N ALA A 52 -9.09 1.52 -24.52
CA ALA A 52 -9.97 2.43 -25.26
C ALA A 52 -9.41 2.66 -26.67
N TYR A 53 -8.11 2.99 -26.78
CA TYR A 53 -7.41 3.11 -28.06
C TYR A 53 -7.61 1.85 -28.91
N ALA A 54 -7.30 0.66 -28.36
CA ALA A 54 -7.47 -0.61 -29.06
C ALA A 54 -8.91 -0.83 -29.53
N HIS A 55 -9.91 -0.56 -28.68
CA HIS A 55 -11.32 -0.70 -29.02
C HIS A 55 -11.73 0.24 -30.17
N PHE A 56 -11.34 1.51 -30.11
CA PHE A 56 -11.71 2.51 -31.11
C PHE A 56 -11.04 2.25 -32.46
N ILE A 57 -9.76 1.88 -32.50
CA ILE A 57 -9.08 1.59 -33.77
C ILE A 57 -9.62 0.31 -34.42
N VAL A 58 -9.96 -0.71 -33.63
CA VAL A 58 -10.57 -1.95 -34.15
C VAL A 58 -11.95 -1.70 -34.74
N ARG A 59 -12.71 -0.75 -34.17
CA ARG A 59 -14.05 -0.41 -34.62
C ARG A 59 -14.09 0.49 -35.85
N HIS A 60 -13.15 1.44 -35.96
CA HIS A 60 -13.23 2.51 -36.98
C HIS A 60 -12.21 2.40 -38.11
N LEU A 61 -11.10 1.69 -37.91
CA LEU A 61 -10.02 1.60 -38.90
C LEU A 61 -9.94 0.21 -39.53
N SER A 62 -9.53 0.16 -40.79
CA SER A 62 -9.10 -1.09 -41.42
C SER A 62 -7.82 -1.59 -40.76
N TRP A 63 -7.60 -2.91 -40.77
CA TRP A 63 -6.43 -3.53 -40.11
C TRP A 63 -5.08 -2.97 -40.60
N ASN A 64 -4.98 -2.62 -41.89
CA ASN A 64 -3.80 -1.94 -42.47
C ASN A 64 -3.51 -0.62 -41.76
N ARG A 65 -4.55 0.21 -41.58
CA ARG A 65 -4.43 1.51 -40.91
C ARG A 65 -4.15 1.32 -39.41
N GLN A 66 -4.72 0.29 -38.78
CA GLN A 66 -4.41 -0.07 -37.39
C GLN A 66 -2.92 -0.38 -37.23
N ALA A 67 -2.37 -1.24 -38.09
CA ALA A 67 -0.96 -1.65 -38.05
C ALA A 67 0.00 -0.47 -38.26
N ILE A 68 -0.26 0.38 -39.26
CA ILE A 68 0.55 1.57 -39.55
C ILE A 68 0.49 2.55 -38.37
N LEU A 69 -0.72 2.90 -37.92
CA LEU A 69 -0.90 3.84 -36.82
C LEU A 69 -0.20 3.34 -35.54
N HIS A 70 -0.39 2.08 -35.18
CA HIS A 70 0.21 1.52 -33.99
C HIS A 70 1.75 1.49 -34.09
N THR A 71 2.31 1.13 -35.24
CA THR A 71 3.77 1.14 -35.47
C THR A 71 4.36 2.54 -35.39
N ILE A 72 3.70 3.56 -35.95
CA ILE A 72 4.15 4.95 -35.86
C ILE A 72 4.14 5.42 -34.40
N LEU A 73 3.07 5.13 -33.66
CA LEU A 73 2.98 5.52 -32.25
C LEU A 73 4.05 4.82 -31.40
N LEU A 74 4.35 3.54 -31.66
CA LEU A 74 5.44 2.82 -31.01
C LEU A 74 6.80 3.49 -31.29
N GLY A 75 7.04 3.95 -32.52
CA GLY A 75 8.24 4.71 -32.88
C GLY A 75 8.32 6.06 -32.16
N LEU A 76 7.22 6.80 -32.06
CA LEU A 76 7.17 8.07 -31.33
C LEU A 76 7.41 7.90 -29.83
N ALA A 77 6.93 6.80 -29.24
CA ALA A 77 7.16 6.51 -27.83
C ALA A 77 8.65 6.26 -27.50
N LEU A 78 9.49 5.91 -28.50
CA LEU A 78 10.94 5.79 -28.30
C LEU A 78 11.61 7.11 -27.89
N ILE A 79 10.99 8.26 -28.17
CA ILE A 79 11.51 9.59 -27.78
C ILE A 79 11.56 9.75 -26.25
N SER A 80 10.68 9.03 -25.53
CA SER A 80 10.66 9.06 -24.06
C SER A 80 11.70 8.16 -23.40
N LEU A 81 12.54 7.46 -24.19
CA LEU A 81 13.59 6.59 -23.65
C LEU A 81 14.93 7.36 -23.52
N PRO A 82 15.70 7.16 -22.43
CA PRO A 82 15.39 6.30 -21.28
C PRO A 82 14.31 6.91 -20.39
N ILE A 83 13.50 6.04 -19.78
CA ILE A 83 12.34 6.41 -18.93
C ILE A 83 12.73 7.00 -17.56
N THR A 84 14.01 7.33 -17.36
CA THR A 84 14.55 7.84 -16.09
C THR A 84 14.03 9.26 -15.85
N PRO A 85 13.31 9.52 -14.74
CA PRO A 85 12.92 10.88 -14.36
C PRO A 85 14.14 11.76 -14.14
N THR A 86 14.11 12.99 -14.65
CA THR A 86 15.20 13.96 -14.47
C THR A 86 15.07 14.71 -13.14
N ASP A 87 16.20 15.18 -12.58
CA ASP A 87 16.21 15.93 -11.31
C ASP A 87 15.38 17.22 -11.36
N ALA A 88 15.16 17.79 -12.55
CA ALA A 88 14.29 18.96 -12.76
C ALA A 88 12.81 18.70 -12.37
N LEU A 89 12.42 17.43 -12.23
CA LEU A 89 11.08 17.02 -11.82
C LEU A 89 10.94 16.79 -10.31
N LYS A 90 12.01 16.94 -9.52
CA LYS A 90 11.95 16.85 -8.05
C LYS A 90 10.96 17.90 -7.50
N PRO A 91 10.10 17.54 -6.52
CA PRO A 91 9.12 18.47 -5.97
C PRO A 91 9.78 19.67 -5.28
N THR A 92 9.23 20.86 -5.52
CA THR A 92 9.73 22.10 -4.89
C THR A 92 9.03 22.45 -3.60
N ASN A 93 7.79 21.98 -3.43
CA ASN A 93 6.94 22.17 -2.26
C ASN A 93 6.21 20.86 -1.92
N ALA A 94 5.66 20.77 -0.71
CA ALA A 94 4.84 19.64 -0.27
C ALA A 94 3.39 19.69 -0.79
N GLU A 95 3.04 20.70 -1.60
CA GLU A 95 1.67 20.94 -2.04
C GLU A 95 1.29 20.04 -3.22
N THR A 96 0.14 19.36 -3.10
CA THR A 96 -0.44 18.47 -4.13
C THR A 96 0.48 17.33 -4.67
N PRO A 97 1.03 16.45 -3.82
CA PRO A 97 1.97 15.40 -4.27
C PRO A 97 1.40 14.47 -5.35
N SER A 98 0.11 14.13 -5.28
CA SER A 98 -0.52 13.23 -6.25
C SER A 98 -0.49 13.77 -7.68
N LEU A 99 -0.76 15.07 -7.88
CA LEU A 99 -0.75 15.66 -9.22
C LEU A 99 0.65 15.67 -9.82
N HIS A 100 1.67 16.00 -9.00
CA HIS A 100 3.07 15.95 -9.40
C HIS A 100 3.48 14.54 -9.83
N ILE A 101 3.12 13.50 -9.07
CA ILE A 101 3.40 12.11 -9.44
C ILE A 101 2.75 11.76 -10.79
N LEU A 102 1.47 12.11 -10.98
CA LEU A 102 0.77 11.86 -12.25
C LEU A 102 1.46 12.55 -13.43
N LEU A 103 1.97 13.78 -13.24
CA LEU A 103 2.69 14.53 -14.25
C LEU A 103 4.03 13.86 -14.59
N ILE A 104 4.83 13.49 -13.58
CA ILE A 104 6.11 12.78 -13.76
C ILE A 104 5.90 11.49 -14.54
N LEU A 105 4.91 10.69 -14.16
CA LEU A 105 4.62 9.42 -14.82
C LEU A 105 4.10 9.63 -16.26
N MET A 106 3.28 10.66 -16.48
CA MET A 106 2.77 10.97 -17.82
C MET A 106 3.90 11.36 -18.79
N THR A 107 4.85 12.20 -18.35
CA THR A 107 5.95 12.68 -19.20
C THR A 107 7.03 11.64 -19.43
N THR A 108 7.28 10.75 -18.46
CA THR A 108 8.36 9.75 -18.54
C THR A 108 7.93 8.43 -19.16
N ILE A 109 6.78 7.86 -18.76
CA ILE A 109 6.39 6.49 -19.12
C ILE A 109 5.00 6.38 -19.76
N GLY A 110 4.19 7.45 -19.74
CA GLY A 110 2.79 7.42 -20.21
C GLY A 110 2.62 6.90 -21.63
N GLY A 111 3.40 7.42 -22.59
CA GLY A 111 3.38 6.97 -23.99
C GLY A 111 3.72 5.48 -24.15
N PRO A 112 4.92 5.03 -23.74
CA PRO A 112 5.29 3.62 -23.77
C PRO A 112 4.28 2.70 -23.09
N TYR A 113 3.80 3.07 -21.90
CA TYR A 113 2.87 2.26 -21.12
C TYR A 113 1.51 2.11 -21.81
N LEU A 114 0.95 3.19 -22.36
CA LEU A 114 -0.31 3.17 -23.09
C LEU A 114 -0.26 2.23 -24.31
N LEU A 115 0.88 2.19 -25.00
CA LEU A 115 1.04 1.33 -26.18
C LEU A 115 1.28 -0.14 -25.81
N LEU A 116 2.05 -0.41 -24.75
CA LEU A 116 2.15 -1.76 -24.18
C LEU A 116 0.77 -2.27 -23.76
N SER A 117 -0.05 -1.44 -23.11
CA SER A 117 -1.37 -1.87 -22.64
C SER A 117 -2.36 -2.13 -23.78
N ALA A 118 -2.27 -1.37 -24.88
CA ALA A 118 -3.08 -1.59 -26.08
C ALA A 118 -2.80 -2.93 -26.80
N THR A 119 -1.62 -3.52 -26.59
CA THR A 119 -1.12 -4.66 -27.40
C THR A 119 -1.93 -5.92 -27.19
N ALA A 120 -2.23 -6.30 -25.94
CA ALA A 120 -2.95 -7.52 -25.65
C ALA A 120 -4.31 -7.61 -26.36
N PRO A 121 -5.22 -6.61 -26.27
CA PRO A 121 -6.50 -6.67 -26.98
C PRO A 121 -6.35 -6.61 -28.52
N LEU A 122 -5.37 -5.88 -29.05
CA LEU A 122 -5.11 -5.83 -30.50
C LEU A 122 -4.64 -7.17 -31.05
N VAL A 123 -3.62 -7.75 -30.43
CA VAL A 123 -3.05 -9.05 -30.85
C VAL A 123 -4.08 -10.17 -30.68
N GLN A 124 -4.91 -10.15 -29.62
CA GLN A 124 -6.01 -11.11 -29.46
C GLN A 124 -7.03 -11.02 -30.60
N ARG A 125 -7.36 -9.80 -31.06
CA ARG A 125 -8.27 -9.60 -32.19
C ARG A 125 -7.65 -10.09 -33.51
N TRP A 126 -6.37 -9.80 -33.73
CA TRP A 126 -5.64 -10.29 -34.92
C TRP A 126 -5.53 -11.82 -34.92
N HIS A 127 -5.27 -12.43 -33.76
CA HIS A 127 -5.25 -13.90 -33.60
C HIS A 127 -6.62 -14.54 -33.88
N ALA A 128 -7.70 -13.96 -33.36
CA ALA A 128 -9.05 -14.47 -33.59
C ALA A 128 -9.44 -14.49 -35.08
N ARG A 129 -8.89 -13.55 -35.87
CA ARG A 129 -9.08 -13.51 -37.33
C ARG A 129 -8.27 -14.57 -38.06
N LEU A 130 -7.00 -14.76 -37.69
CA LEU A 130 -6.11 -15.76 -38.30
C LEU A 130 -6.45 -17.20 -37.94
N HIS A 131 -6.97 -17.43 -36.73
CA HIS A 131 -7.25 -18.77 -36.20
C HIS A 131 -8.66 -18.86 -35.59
N PRO A 132 -9.74 -18.82 -36.40
CA PRO A 132 -11.12 -18.80 -35.89
C PRO A 132 -11.49 -20.00 -35.02
N LYS A 133 -10.82 -21.14 -35.21
CA LYS A 133 -11.04 -22.39 -34.46
C LYS A 133 -10.32 -22.47 -33.11
N ARG A 134 -9.48 -21.48 -32.75
CA ARG A 134 -8.71 -21.47 -31.48
C ARG A 134 -9.19 -20.35 -30.56
N SER A 135 -9.31 -20.66 -29.27
CA SER A 135 -9.75 -19.67 -28.26
C SER A 135 -8.71 -18.55 -28.08
N ALA A 136 -9.14 -17.29 -28.24
CA ALA A 136 -8.32 -16.10 -28.02
C ALA A 136 -8.03 -15.84 -26.53
N TYR A 137 -8.84 -16.38 -25.61
CA TYR A 137 -8.70 -16.16 -24.16
C TYR A 137 -7.42 -16.76 -23.56
N ARG A 138 -6.82 -17.77 -24.21
CA ARG A 138 -5.52 -18.31 -23.76
C ARG A 138 -4.38 -17.29 -23.86
N LEU A 139 -4.45 -16.36 -24.81
CA LEU A 139 -3.47 -15.27 -24.90
C LEU A 139 -3.63 -14.27 -23.75
N TYR A 140 -4.85 -14.11 -23.22
CA TYR A 140 -5.10 -13.29 -22.04
C TYR A 140 -4.50 -13.92 -20.78
N ALA A 141 -4.67 -15.23 -20.58
CA ALA A 141 -4.02 -15.95 -19.48
C ALA A 141 -2.49 -15.88 -19.57
N LEU A 142 -1.93 -16.02 -20.78
CA LEU A 142 -0.50 -15.86 -21.01
C LEU A 142 0.01 -14.45 -20.70
N SER A 143 -0.75 -13.42 -21.09
CA SER A 143 -0.43 -12.02 -20.77
C SER A 143 -0.31 -11.85 -19.26
N ASN A 144 -1.31 -12.32 -18.50
CA ASN A 144 -1.27 -12.23 -17.03
C ASN A 144 -0.15 -13.06 -16.40
N LEU A 145 0.22 -14.21 -16.98
CA LEU A 145 1.40 -14.97 -16.55
C LEU A 145 2.69 -14.16 -16.75
N GLY A 146 2.85 -13.49 -17.90
CA GLY A 146 3.98 -12.59 -18.14
C GLY A 146 4.03 -11.44 -17.12
N SER A 147 2.86 -10.85 -16.82
CA SER A 147 2.72 -9.82 -15.78
C SER A 147 3.12 -10.31 -14.38
N LEU A 148 2.68 -11.51 -13.99
CA LEU A 148 3.03 -12.10 -12.70
C LEU A 148 4.53 -12.42 -12.61
N LEU A 149 5.12 -12.98 -13.66
CA LEU A 149 6.56 -13.26 -13.71
C LEU A 149 7.39 -11.98 -13.63
N ALA A 150 6.97 -10.91 -14.29
CA ALA A 150 7.63 -9.60 -14.18
C ALA A 150 7.66 -9.10 -12.74
N LEU A 151 6.51 -9.11 -12.06
CA LEU A 151 6.38 -8.68 -10.66
C LEU A 151 7.24 -9.52 -9.71
N LEU A 152 7.17 -10.85 -9.81
CA LEU A 152 7.92 -11.75 -8.92
C LEU A 152 9.42 -11.74 -9.20
N SER A 153 9.82 -11.51 -10.46
CA SER A 153 11.24 -11.41 -10.83
C SER A 153 11.91 -10.18 -10.22
N TYR A 154 11.17 -9.11 -9.95
CA TYR A 154 11.75 -7.84 -9.53
C TYR A 154 12.51 -7.93 -8.19
N PRO A 155 11.88 -8.29 -7.05
CA PRO A 155 12.57 -8.33 -5.77
C PRO A 155 13.59 -9.47 -5.63
N ILE A 156 13.47 -10.52 -6.45
CA ILE A 156 14.30 -11.73 -6.34
C ILE A 156 15.51 -11.69 -7.27
N LEU A 157 15.35 -11.17 -8.50
CA LEU A 157 16.37 -11.26 -9.56
C LEU A 157 16.84 -9.89 -10.05
N VAL A 158 15.99 -8.86 -10.02
CA VAL A 158 16.33 -7.55 -10.59
C VAL A 158 16.94 -6.66 -9.51
N GLU A 159 16.20 -6.40 -8.43
CA GLU A 159 16.59 -5.47 -7.36
C GLU A 159 17.90 -5.86 -6.64
N PRO A 160 18.16 -7.14 -6.29
CA PRO A 160 19.38 -7.48 -5.55
C PRO A 160 20.66 -7.45 -6.39
N TYR A 161 20.55 -7.54 -7.72
CA TYR A 161 21.70 -7.82 -8.60
C TYR A 161 21.93 -6.77 -9.69
N ILE A 162 20.96 -5.91 -9.99
CA ILE A 162 21.02 -4.97 -11.12
C ILE A 162 20.82 -3.55 -10.60
N LEU A 163 21.78 -2.66 -10.92
CA LEU A 163 21.71 -1.23 -10.63
C LEU A 163 20.50 -0.56 -11.30
N LEU A 164 19.91 0.44 -10.65
CA LEU A 164 18.65 1.05 -11.09
C LEU A 164 18.74 1.68 -12.50
N GLN A 165 19.85 2.35 -12.83
CA GLN A 165 20.12 2.85 -14.18
C GLN A 165 20.22 1.73 -15.23
N SER A 166 20.83 0.60 -14.86
CA SER A 166 20.91 -0.57 -15.74
C SER A 166 19.54 -1.23 -15.94
N GLN A 167 18.64 -1.14 -14.94
CA GLN A 167 17.26 -1.61 -15.06
C GLN A 167 16.49 -0.79 -16.11
N THR A 168 16.57 0.55 -16.10
CA THR A 168 15.86 1.40 -17.08
C THR A 168 16.40 1.23 -18.49
N LEU A 169 17.72 1.07 -18.63
CA LEU A 169 18.36 0.78 -19.91
C LEU A 169 17.94 -0.59 -20.46
N SER A 170 17.98 -1.63 -19.62
CA SER A 170 17.54 -2.98 -20.00
C SER A 170 16.06 -3.00 -20.40
N TRP A 171 15.22 -2.26 -19.68
CA TRP A 171 13.81 -2.11 -20.01
C TRP A 171 13.61 -1.39 -21.36
N SER A 172 14.41 -0.36 -21.64
CA SER A 172 14.38 0.40 -22.90
C SER A 172 14.79 -0.47 -24.11
N TRP A 173 15.81 -1.31 -23.96
CA TRP A 173 16.15 -2.34 -24.96
C TRP A 173 15.03 -3.37 -25.13
N GLY A 174 14.39 -3.78 -24.03
CA GLY A 174 13.20 -4.63 -24.06
C GLY A 174 12.06 -4.00 -24.85
N TYR A 175 11.79 -2.70 -24.64
CA TYR A 175 10.76 -1.94 -25.36
C TYR A 175 11.07 -1.84 -26.86
N LEU A 176 12.33 -1.59 -27.23
CA LEU A 176 12.75 -1.58 -28.64
C LEU A 176 12.52 -2.96 -29.29
N GLY A 177 12.94 -4.04 -28.61
CA GLY A 177 12.69 -5.40 -29.06
C GLY A 177 11.19 -5.69 -29.23
N PHE A 178 10.36 -5.24 -28.29
CA PHE A 178 8.91 -5.31 -28.36
C PHE A 178 8.34 -4.56 -29.58
N ALA A 179 8.79 -3.33 -29.83
CA ALA A 179 8.35 -2.53 -30.98
C ALA A 179 8.69 -3.23 -32.32
N LEU A 180 9.88 -3.83 -32.43
CA LEU A 180 10.28 -4.64 -33.58
C LEU A 180 9.40 -5.88 -33.77
N LEU A 181 9.04 -6.57 -32.68
CA LEU A 181 8.12 -7.71 -32.73
C LEU A 181 6.71 -7.30 -33.17
N CYS A 182 6.22 -6.14 -32.74
CA CYS A 182 4.94 -5.58 -33.20
C CYS A 182 4.97 -5.24 -34.69
N ALA A 183 6.04 -4.61 -35.18
CA ALA A 183 6.24 -4.38 -36.61
C ALA A 183 6.30 -5.69 -37.40
N GLY A 184 7.00 -6.72 -36.89
CA GLY A 184 7.01 -8.05 -37.47
C GLY A 184 5.63 -8.73 -37.50
N CYS A 185 4.83 -8.57 -36.45
CA CYS A 185 3.44 -9.03 -36.42
C CYS A 185 2.62 -8.35 -37.52
N ALA A 186 2.74 -7.03 -37.66
CA ALA A 186 2.06 -6.26 -38.69
C ALA A 186 2.44 -6.72 -40.11
N LEU A 187 3.74 -6.95 -40.37
CA LEU A 187 4.24 -7.41 -41.67
C LEU A 187 3.76 -8.83 -42.01
N THR A 188 3.83 -9.75 -41.05
CA THR A 188 3.36 -11.14 -41.25
C THR A 188 1.85 -11.21 -41.48
N LEU A 189 1.07 -10.41 -40.75
CA LEU A 189 -0.36 -10.22 -40.99
C LEU A 189 -0.62 -9.63 -42.38
N TYR A 190 0.24 -8.70 -42.83
CA TYR A 190 0.09 -8.09 -44.14
C TYR A 190 0.29 -9.08 -45.29
N HIS A 191 1.30 -9.95 -45.19
CA HIS A 191 1.52 -11.00 -46.18
C HIS A 191 0.40 -12.06 -46.15
N SER A 192 -0.01 -12.51 -44.96
CA SER A 192 -1.05 -13.55 -44.83
C SER A 192 -2.44 -13.10 -45.29
N SER A 193 -2.78 -11.83 -45.06
CA SER A 193 -4.07 -11.27 -45.50
C SER A 193 -4.15 -11.15 -47.02
N ARG A 194 -3.01 -10.88 -47.67
CA ARG A 194 -2.92 -10.81 -49.13
C ARG A 194 -3.06 -12.18 -49.79
N GLU A 195 -2.58 -13.24 -49.14
CA GLU A 195 -2.80 -14.64 -49.55
C GLU A 195 -4.27 -15.08 -49.37
N LEU A 196 -4.93 -14.67 -48.28
CA LEU A 196 -6.35 -14.92 -48.06
C LEU A 196 -7.25 -14.16 -49.04
N ASP A 197 -6.97 -12.88 -49.31
CA ASP A 197 -7.70 -12.08 -50.31
C ASP A 197 -7.46 -12.61 -51.75
N THR A 198 -6.34 -13.28 -52.03
CA THR A 198 -6.11 -13.94 -53.34
C THR A 198 -6.81 -15.30 -53.45
N GLN A 199 -7.10 -15.98 -52.34
CA GLN A 199 -7.90 -17.22 -52.34
C GLN A 199 -9.42 -16.95 -52.37
N ASP A 200 -9.89 -15.87 -51.74
CA ASP A 200 -11.32 -15.51 -51.71
C ASP A 200 -11.88 -14.98 -53.05
N ILE A 201 -11.03 -14.57 -54.00
CA ILE A 201 -11.45 -14.22 -55.37
C ILE A 201 -11.95 -15.46 -56.15
N GLY A 202 -11.62 -16.68 -55.70
CA GLY A 202 -12.03 -17.94 -56.34
C GLY A 202 -13.23 -18.66 -55.72
N GLN A 203 -13.74 -18.25 -54.56
CA GLN A 203 -14.82 -18.93 -53.84
C GLN A 203 -15.86 -17.95 -53.26
N ALA A 204 -16.36 -17.05 -54.10
CA ALA A 204 -17.47 -16.16 -53.75
C ALA A 204 -18.83 -16.90 -53.78
N SER A 205 -18.99 -17.97 -53.01
CA SER A 205 -20.29 -18.51 -52.59
C SER A 205 -20.06 -19.60 -51.56
N VAL A 206 -20.80 -19.54 -50.45
CA VAL A 206 -20.80 -20.51 -49.34
C VAL A 206 -19.71 -20.26 -48.29
N HIS A 207 -19.94 -19.27 -47.42
CA HIS A 207 -19.86 -19.36 -45.95
C HIS A 207 -20.00 -17.97 -45.33
N THR A 208 -21.20 -17.41 -45.43
CA THR A 208 -21.62 -16.32 -44.54
C THR A 208 -21.73 -16.89 -43.12
N GLY A 209 -20.70 -16.66 -42.31
CA GLY A 209 -20.80 -16.81 -40.87
C GLY A 209 -22.00 -16.03 -40.37
N SER A 210 -22.88 -16.70 -39.62
CA SER A 210 -24.14 -16.19 -39.09
C SER A 210 -24.04 -14.74 -38.61
N ALA A 211 -24.87 -13.87 -39.19
CA ALA A 211 -25.09 -12.51 -38.70
C ALA A 211 -25.46 -12.54 -37.19
N PRO A 212 -25.04 -11.53 -36.40
CA PRO A 212 -25.34 -11.49 -34.98
C PRO A 212 -26.86 -11.50 -34.77
N THR A 213 -27.36 -12.51 -34.07
CA THR A 213 -28.74 -12.50 -33.61
C THR A 213 -28.91 -11.40 -32.55
N LYS A 214 -30.09 -10.78 -32.49
CA LYS A 214 -30.42 -9.69 -31.55
C LYS A 214 -30.18 -10.06 -30.07
N HIS A 215 -30.02 -11.35 -29.76
CA HIS A 215 -29.75 -11.90 -28.43
C HIS A 215 -28.25 -11.92 -28.03
N ASP A 216 -27.32 -11.58 -28.93
CA ASP A 216 -25.87 -11.69 -28.67
C ASP A 216 -25.23 -10.38 -28.16
N GLN A 217 -26.02 -9.30 -28.07
CA GLN A 217 -25.53 -8.01 -27.57
C GLN A 217 -25.58 -7.95 -26.03
N PRO A 218 -24.47 -7.56 -25.36
CA PRO A 218 -24.46 -7.44 -23.91
C PRO A 218 -25.44 -6.35 -23.45
N THR A 219 -26.30 -6.70 -22.49
CA THR A 219 -27.24 -5.76 -21.89
C THR A 219 -26.52 -4.78 -20.95
N TRP A 220 -27.10 -3.59 -20.76
CA TRP A 220 -26.56 -2.58 -19.83
C TRP A 220 -26.39 -3.14 -18.41
N GLU A 221 -27.32 -4.00 -17.94
CA GLU A 221 -27.22 -4.67 -16.65
C GLU A 221 -25.96 -5.54 -16.53
N THR A 222 -25.62 -6.23 -17.62
CA THR A 222 -24.45 -7.10 -17.67
C THR A 222 -23.17 -6.28 -17.68
N ALA A 223 -23.15 -5.17 -18.43
CA ALA A 223 -22.04 -4.23 -18.41
C ALA A 223 -21.85 -3.57 -17.04
N LEU A 224 -22.94 -3.18 -16.35
CA LEU A 224 -22.87 -2.64 -15.00
C LEU A 224 -22.32 -3.68 -14.02
N LEU A 225 -22.74 -4.95 -14.13
CA LEU A 225 -22.20 -6.03 -13.31
C LEU A 225 -20.68 -6.20 -13.53
N TRP A 226 -20.22 -6.18 -14.79
CA TRP A 226 -18.78 -6.25 -15.09
C TRP A 226 -18.00 -5.10 -14.45
N LEU A 227 -18.55 -3.88 -14.55
CA LEU A 227 -17.97 -2.67 -13.99
C LEU A 227 -17.85 -2.78 -12.46
N LEU A 228 -18.94 -3.17 -11.78
CA LEU A 228 -18.97 -3.28 -10.32
C LEU A 228 -18.06 -4.40 -9.79
N LEU A 229 -18.04 -5.57 -10.43
CA LEU A 229 -17.18 -6.69 -10.02
C LEU A 229 -15.70 -6.34 -10.18
N SER A 230 -15.34 -5.74 -11.31
CA SER A 230 -13.97 -5.30 -11.57
C SER A 230 -13.53 -4.18 -10.62
N GLY A 231 -14.39 -3.17 -10.41
CA GLY A 231 -14.10 -2.07 -9.50
C GLY A 231 -14.00 -2.49 -8.04
N CYS A 232 -14.83 -3.43 -7.60
CA CYS A 232 -14.73 -3.99 -6.26
C CYS A 232 -13.42 -4.78 -6.07
N GLY A 233 -13.04 -5.63 -7.03
CA GLY A 233 -11.78 -6.38 -6.97
C GLY A 233 -10.55 -5.47 -6.98
N SER A 234 -10.53 -4.46 -7.85
CA SER A 234 -9.45 -3.46 -7.94
C SER A 234 -9.38 -2.58 -6.68
N GLY A 235 -10.53 -2.12 -6.19
CA GLY A 235 -10.60 -1.37 -4.93
C GLY A 235 -10.07 -2.20 -3.76
N LEU A 236 -10.47 -3.47 -3.63
CA LEU A 236 -9.98 -4.37 -2.58
C LEU A 236 -8.47 -4.56 -2.65
N LEU A 237 -7.89 -4.68 -3.84
CA LEU A 237 -6.44 -4.72 -4.03
C LEU A 237 -5.77 -3.48 -3.40
N LEU A 238 -6.19 -2.28 -3.79
CA LEU A 238 -5.56 -1.05 -3.28
C LEU A 238 -5.83 -0.85 -1.78
N ALA A 239 -7.06 -1.09 -1.33
CA ALA A 239 -7.44 -0.92 0.07
C ALA A 239 -6.72 -1.92 1.00
N THR A 240 -6.56 -3.17 0.56
CA THR A 240 -5.76 -4.17 1.31
C THR A 240 -4.30 -3.76 1.35
N THR A 241 -3.75 -3.25 0.23
CA THR A 241 -2.36 -2.78 0.19
C THR A 241 -2.13 -1.61 1.14
N ASN A 242 -3.05 -0.64 1.19
CA ASN A 242 -3.01 0.48 2.14
C ASN A 242 -3.06 -0.03 3.59
N GLN A 243 -4.00 -0.93 3.91
CA GLN A 243 -4.14 -1.50 5.25
C GLN A 243 -2.88 -2.25 5.69
N MET A 244 -2.32 -3.09 4.80
CA MET A 244 -1.06 -3.80 5.05
C MET A 244 0.12 -2.84 5.25
N SER A 245 0.18 -1.76 4.46
CA SER A 245 1.25 -0.76 4.58
C SER A 245 1.17 0.02 5.90
N MET A 246 -0.04 0.21 6.43
CA MET A 246 -0.29 0.88 7.70
C MET A 246 0.02 0.01 8.91
N ASP A 247 -0.39 -1.27 8.90
CA ASP A 247 -0.22 -2.17 10.06
C ASP A 247 1.16 -2.86 10.10
N ILE A 248 1.84 -2.99 8.95
CA ILE A 248 3.16 -3.65 8.84
C ILE A 248 4.26 -2.64 8.53
N ALA A 249 4.43 -2.27 7.26
CA ALA A 249 5.46 -1.33 6.82
C ALA A 249 5.17 -0.85 5.40
N VAL A 250 5.57 0.38 5.11
CA VAL A 250 5.44 0.96 3.78
C VAL A 250 6.67 0.61 2.94
N VAL A 251 6.70 -0.62 2.42
CA VAL A 251 7.82 -1.13 1.60
C VAL A 251 7.34 -1.64 0.25
N PRO A 252 8.00 -1.29 -0.87
CA PRO A 252 7.59 -1.71 -2.22
C PRO A 252 7.40 -3.22 -2.39
N PHE A 253 8.21 -4.01 -1.70
CA PHE A 253 8.09 -5.47 -1.69
C PHE A 253 6.70 -5.94 -1.21
N LEU A 254 6.17 -5.33 -0.15
CA LEU A 254 4.86 -5.68 0.41
C LEU A 254 3.73 -5.33 -0.57
N TRP A 255 3.92 -4.36 -1.46
CA TRP A 255 2.93 -3.97 -2.47
C TRP A 255 2.85 -4.92 -3.66
N ILE A 256 3.97 -5.57 -4.01
CA ILE A 256 4.03 -6.56 -5.08
C ILE A 256 3.15 -7.77 -4.76
N LEU A 257 3.04 -8.14 -3.48
CA LEU A 257 2.31 -9.32 -3.04
C LEU A 257 0.79 -9.24 -3.30
N PRO A 258 0.03 -8.22 -2.82
CA PRO A 258 -1.38 -8.03 -3.17
C PRO A 258 -1.63 -8.00 -4.67
N LEU A 259 -0.79 -7.28 -5.42
CA LEU A 259 -0.91 -7.18 -6.88
C LEU A 259 -0.70 -8.54 -7.56
N SER A 260 0.27 -9.33 -7.09
CA SER A 260 0.52 -10.69 -7.58
C SER A 260 -0.66 -11.62 -7.32
N ILE A 261 -1.28 -11.53 -6.13
CA ILE A 261 -2.49 -12.28 -5.78
C ILE A 261 -3.65 -11.87 -6.69
N TYR A 262 -3.85 -10.57 -6.88
CA TYR A 262 -4.88 -10.05 -7.78
C TYR A 262 -4.72 -10.60 -9.21
N LEU A 263 -3.50 -10.58 -9.76
CA LEU A 263 -3.23 -11.16 -11.08
C LEU A 263 -3.41 -12.68 -11.11
N LEU A 264 -2.96 -13.39 -10.07
CA LEU A 264 -3.14 -14.84 -9.96
C LEU A 264 -4.62 -15.21 -10.06
N THR A 265 -5.51 -14.47 -9.40
CA THR A 265 -6.95 -14.74 -9.50
C THR A 265 -7.49 -14.55 -10.93
N PHE A 266 -6.99 -13.57 -11.70
CA PHE A 266 -7.31 -13.46 -13.13
C PHE A 266 -6.79 -14.64 -13.95
N ILE A 267 -5.55 -15.07 -13.70
CA ILE A 267 -4.95 -16.24 -14.38
C ILE A 267 -5.82 -17.47 -14.16
N LEU A 268 -6.14 -17.78 -12.91
CA LEU A 268 -6.92 -18.95 -12.53
C LEU A 268 -8.33 -18.90 -13.12
N THR A 269 -9.02 -17.77 -12.98
CA THR A 269 -10.44 -17.65 -13.39
C THR A 269 -10.64 -17.58 -14.90
N PHE A 270 -9.68 -17.06 -15.68
CA PHE A 270 -9.77 -16.97 -17.14
C PHE A 270 -9.05 -18.11 -17.89
N ASP A 271 -8.17 -18.88 -17.25
CA ASP A 271 -7.58 -20.09 -17.84
C ASP A 271 -8.63 -21.20 -18.02
N ASN A 272 -9.32 -21.57 -16.94
CA ASN A 272 -10.27 -22.68 -16.95
C ASN A 272 -11.33 -22.55 -15.86
N GLU A 273 -12.58 -22.89 -16.20
CA GLU A 273 -13.73 -22.82 -15.29
C GLU A 273 -13.61 -23.75 -14.07
N ARG A 274 -12.74 -24.77 -14.11
CA ARG A 274 -12.49 -25.69 -12.98
C ARG A 274 -11.92 -25.01 -11.72
N TRP A 275 -11.21 -23.90 -11.89
CA TRP A 275 -10.52 -23.23 -10.77
C TRP A 275 -11.46 -22.40 -9.91
N TYR A 276 -12.53 -21.87 -10.50
CA TYR A 276 -13.54 -21.12 -9.77
C TYR A 276 -14.80 -21.96 -9.56
N VAL A 277 -14.85 -22.60 -8.40
CA VAL A 277 -16.00 -23.39 -7.98
C VAL A 277 -16.90 -22.52 -7.11
N ARG A 278 -17.93 -21.92 -7.73
CA ARG A 278 -18.84 -20.95 -7.08
C ARG A 278 -19.29 -21.38 -5.66
N PRO A 279 -19.82 -22.60 -5.43
CA PRO A 279 -20.25 -23.00 -4.08
C PRO A 279 -19.14 -22.97 -3.02
N LEU A 280 -17.91 -23.32 -3.39
CA LEU A 280 -16.76 -23.33 -2.49
C LEU A 280 -16.38 -21.91 -2.08
N PHE A 281 -16.14 -21.02 -3.05
CA PHE A 281 -15.70 -19.66 -2.76
C PHE A 281 -16.76 -18.82 -2.03
N VAL A 282 -18.05 -19.08 -2.30
CA VAL A 282 -19.15 -18.47 -1.54
C VAL A 282 -19.16 -18.96 -0.09
N ALA A 283 -18.88 -20.24 0.15
CA ALA A 283 -18.78 -20.79 1.50
C ALA A 283 -17.53 -20.29 2.25
N LEU A 284 -16.43 -20.04 1.53
CA LEU A 284 -15.20 -19.47 2.09
C LEU A 284 -15.33 -17.98 2.36
N LEU A 285 -16.25 -17.28 1.70
CA LEU A 285 -16.39 -15.84 1.81
C LEU A 285 -16.54 -15.44 3.30
N PRO A 286 -17.53 -15.92 4.09
CA PRO A 286 -17.62 -15.61 5.53
C PRO A 286 -16.34 -15.81 6.37
N LEU A 287 -15.51 -16.80 6.04
CA LEU A 287 -14.21 -17.00 6.72
C LEU A 287 -13.24 -15.85 6.43
N ALA A 288 -13.19 -15.38 5.19
CA ALA A 288 -12.40 -14.22 4.82
C ALA A 288 -12.82 -12.97 5.61
N LEU A 289 -14.10 -12.87 5.99
CA LEU A 289 -14.61 -11.81 6.87
C LEU A 289 -14.09 -11.90 8.28
N ILE A 290 -14.25 -13.08 8.88
CA ILE A 290 -13.88 -13.32 10.26
C ILE A 290 -12.38 -13.06 10.39
N ASN A 291 -11.62 -13.51 9.40
CA ASN A 291 -10.20 -13.22 9.29
C ASN A 291 -9.92 -11.71 9.14
N ALA A 292 -10.64 -10.99 8.27
CA ALA A 292 -10.47 -9.54 8.14
C ALA A 292 -10.76 -8.78 9.45
N LEU A 293 -11.83 -9.15 10.17
CA LEU A 293 -12.18 -8.56 11.46
C LEU A 293 -11.12 -8.89 12.53
N ARG A 294 -10.62 -10.12 12.56
CA ARG A 294 -9.50 -10.53 13.42
C ARG A 294 -8.26 -9.68 13.15
N LEU A 295 -7.91 -9.46 11.88
CA LEU A 295 -6.74 -8.68 11.48
C LEU A 295 -6.86 -7.21 11.87
N LEU A 296 -8.00 -6.58 11.57
CA LEU A 296 -8.25 -5.18 11.91
C LEU A 296 -8.20 -4.94 13.44
N TYR A 297 -8.72 -5.90 14.21
CA TYR A 297 -8.72 -5.82 15.66
C TYR A 297 -7.34 -6.09 16.26
N GLY A 298 -6.70 -7.20 15.87
CA GLY A 298 -5.41 -7.63 16.40
C GLY A 298 -4.25 -6.71 15.98
N GLY A 299 -4.29 -6.15 14.76
CA GLY A 299 -3.28 -5.20 14.27
C GLY A 299 -1.84 -5.63 14.58
N ILE A 300 -1.07 -4.74 15.20
CA ILE A 300 0.35 -4.94 15.56
C ILE A 300 0.61 -6.03 16.61
N ASP A 301 -0.43 -6.47 17.35
CA ASP A 301 -0.31 -7.55 18.33
C ASP A 301 -0.21 -8.91 17.64
N LEU A 302 -0.65 -8.99 16.38
CA LEU A 302 -0.47 -10.17 15.53
C LEU A 302 0.94 -10.16 14.93
N GLY A 303 1.55 -11.34 14.85
CA GLY A 303 2.83 -11.51 14.15
C GLY A 303 2.73 -11.11 12.68
N ILE A 304 3.83 -10.65 12.09
CA ILE A 304 3.88 -10.22 10.69
C ILE A 304 3.40 -11.31 9.72
N VAL A 305 3.77 -12.57 9.98
CA VAL A 305 3.35 -13.73 9.17
C VAL A 305 1.83 -13.85 9.17
N ASP A 306 1.19 -13.71 10.34
CA ASP A 306 -0.27 -13.75 10.47
C ASP A 306 -0.94 -12.61 9.73
N GLN A 307 -0.38 -11.40 9.80
CA GLN A 307 -0.92 -10.24 9.10
C GLN A 307 -0.78 -10.40 7.58
N VAL A 308 0.41 -10.71 7.08
CA VAL A 308 0.69 -10.89 5.66
C VAL A 308 -0.16 -12.00 5.06
N LEU A 309 -0.14 -13.20 5.67
CA LEU A 309 -0.92 -14.34 5.19
C LEU A 309 -2.42 -14.09 5.33
N GLY A 310 -2.84 -13.46 6.42
CA GLY A 310 -4.23 -13.15 6.68
C GLY A 310 -4.81 -12.20 5.63
N TYR A 311 -4.20 -11.03 5.42
CA TYR A 311 -4.66 -10.07 4.41
C TYR A 311 -4.60 -10.66 3.00
N SER A 312 -3.53 -11.42 2.69
CA SER A 312 -3.36 -12.12 1.41
C SER A 312 -4.47 -13.14 1.14
N LEU A 313 -4.83 -13.95 2.14
CA LEU A 313 -5.87 -14.96 2.02
C LEU A 313 -7.25 -14.32 1.85
N THR A 314 -7.56 -13.29 2.63
CA THR A 314 -8.81 -12.54 2.50
C THR A 314 -8.93 -11.92 1.11
N LEU A 315 -7.88 -11.24 0.63
CA LEU A 315 -7.84 -10.66 -0.71
C LEU A 315 -8.03 -11.74 -1.79
N PHE A 316 -7.32 -12.86 -1.69
CA PHE A 316 -7.44 -13.96 -2.65
C PHE A 316 -8.88 -14.48 -2.75
N ILE A 317 -9.54 -14.75 -1.62
CA ILE A 317 -10.92 -15.26 -1.61
C ILE A 317 -11.88 -14.25 -2.23
N CYS A 318 -11.80 -12.97 -1.83
CA CYS A 318 -12.67 -11.92 -2.37
C CYS A 318 -12.44 -11.68 -3.87
N CYS A 319 -11.19 -11.60 -4.31
CA CYS A 319 -10.86 -11.45 -5.73
C CYS A 319 -11.26 -12.68 -6.55
N MET A 320 -11.10 -13.91 -6.04
CA MET A 320 -11.58 -15.12 -6.70
C MET A 320 -13.10 -15.09 -6.91
N CYS A 321 -13.87 -14.59 -5.94
CA CYS A 321 -15.31 -14.36 -6.11
C CYS A 321 -15.60 -13.33 -7.21
N CYS A 322 -14.99 -12.14 -7.13
CA CYS A 322 -15.21 -11.07 -8.10
C CYS A 322 -14.81 -11.47 -9.52
N HIS A 323 -13.60 -11.98 -9.71
CA HIS A 323 -13.06 -12.36 -11.02
C HIS A 323 -13.66 -13.66 -11.55
N GLY A 324 -14.02 -14.60 -10.67
CA GLY A 324 -14.72 -15.83 -11.03
C GLY A 324 -16.10 -15.54 -11.62
N GLU A 325 -16.89 -14.68 -10.97
CA GLU A 325 -18.18 -14.25 -11.51
C GLU A 325 -18.03 -13.40 -12.79
N LEU A 326 -17.00 -12.56 -12.86
CA LEU A 326 -16.69 -11.78 -14.07
C LEU A 326 -16.33 -12.70 -15.25
N SER A 327 -15.50 -13.72 -15.02
CA SER A 327 -15.11 -14.72 -16.03
C SER A 327 -16.31 -15.53 -16.52
N ARG A 328 -17.25 -15.88 -15.63
CA ARG A 328 -18.49 -16.59 -16.01
C ARG A 328 -19.45 -15.70 -16.79
N ALA A 329 -19.40 -14.39 -16.59
CA ALA A 329 -20.23 -13.41 -17.29
C ALA A 329 -19.59 -12.90 -18.60
N ARG A 330 -18.45 -13.45 -19.03
CA ARG A 330 -17.73 -13.01 -20.25
C ARG A 330 -18.58 -13.23 -21.52
N PRO A 331 -18.60 -12.28 -22.47
CA PRO A 331 -19.37 -12.43 -23.71
C PRO A 331 -18.63 -13.29 -24.74
N THR A 332 -19.25 -13.51 -25.91
CA THR A 332 -18.59 -14.15 -27.06
C THR A 332 -17.42 -13.30 -27.60
N ALA A 333 -16.53 -13.92 -28.38
CA ALA A 333 -15.30 -13.29 -28.90
C ALA A 333 -15.54 -12.00 -29.71
N HIS A 334 -16.77 -11.78 -30.21
CA HIS A 334 -17.14 -10.57 -30.93
C HIS A 334 -17.15 -9.31 -30.04
N HIS A 335 -17.52 -9.45 -28.76
CA HIS A 335 -17.61 -8.34 -27.80
C HIS A 335 -16.43 -8.27 -26.83
N LEU A 336 -15.33 -8.97 -27.14
CA LEU A 336 -14.17 -9.11 -26.25
C LEU A 336 -13.52 -7.77 -25.89
N THR A 337 -13.32 -6.89 -26.87
CA THR A 337 -12.70 -5.57 -26.63
C THR A 337 -13.59 -4.66 -25.80
N PHE A 338 -14.91 -4.73 -25.97
CA PHE A 338 -15.88 -3.99 -25.16
C PHE A 338 -15.90 -4.49 -23.72
N PHE A 339 -15.89 -5.82 -23.52
CA PHE A 339 -15.80 -6.43 -22.19
C PHE A 339 -14.57 -5.94 -21.44
N PHE A 340 -13.38 -6.04 -22.04
CA PHE A 340 -12.15 -5.60 -21.38
C PHE A 340 -12.11 -4.09 -21.14
N LEU A 341 -12.69 -3.28 -22.03
CA LEU A 341 -12.86 -1.85 -21.81
C LEU A 341 -13.69 -1.58 -20.54
N VAL A 342 -14.87 -2.21 -20.40
CA VAL A 342 -15.72 -2.05 -19.20
C VAL A 342 -15.01 -2.55 -17.94
N VAL A 343 -14.28 -3.67 -18.02
CA VAL A 343 -13.46 -4.18 -16.92
C VAL A 343 -12.38 -3.16 -16.53
N SER A 344 -11.68 -2.55 -17.49
CA SER A 344 -10.66 -1.53 -17.21
C SER A 344 -11.26 -0.24 -16.62
N ILE A 345 -12.46 0.16 -17.05
CA ILE A 345 -13.19 1.29 -16.45
C ILE A 345 -13.51 0.98 -14.99
N GLY A 346 -14.06 -0.21 -14.71
CA GLY A 346 -14.32 -0.65 -13.33
C GLY A 346 -13.04 -0.63 -12.49
N GLY A 347 -11.95 -1.19 -13.02
CA GLY A 347 -10.65 -1.21 -12.35
C GLY A 347 -10.13 0.18 -11.98
N ALA A 348 -10.17 1.12 -12.93
CA ALA A 348 -9.78 2.52 -12.72
C ALA A 348 -10.69 3.26 -11.73
N LEU A 349 -12.00 3.00 -11.73
CA LEU A 349 -12.93 3.57 -10.75
C LEU A 349 -12.65 3.06 -9.33
N GLY A 350 -12.32 1.76 -9.20
CA GLY A 350 -11.87 1.19 -7.92
C GLY A 350 -10.59 1.85 -7.41
N GLY A 351 -9.63 2.11 -8.30
CA GLY A 351 -8.40 2.83 -7.97
C GLY A 351 -8.65 4.29 -7.60
N LEU A 352 -9.48 5.00 -8.37
CA LEU A 352 -9.86 6.39 -8.12
C LEU A 352 -10.56 6.55 -6.77
N PHE A 353 -11.42 5.59 -6.42
CA PHE A 353 -12.08 5.55 -5.12
C PHE A 353 -11.07 5.49 -3.98
N VAL A 354 -10.08 4.59 -4.05
CA VAL A 354 -9.11 4.41 -2.95
C VAL A 354 -8.04 5.51 -2.92
N ALA A 355 -7.51 5.92 -4.08
CA ALA A 355 -6.36 6.82 -4.14
C ALA A 355 -6.71 8.31 -3.99
N ILE A 356 -7.93 8.72 -4.39
CA ILE A 356 -8.32 10.14 -4.41
C ILE A 356 -9.58 10.38 -3.59
N LEU A 357 -10.65 9.62 -3.85
CA LEU A 357 -11.95 9.91 -3.22
C LEU A 357 -11.95 9.57 -1.73
N SER A 358 -11.34 8.45 -1.34
CA SER A 358 -11.30 8.00 0.06
C SER A 358 -10.54 8.98 0.97
N PRO A 359 -9.30 9.42 0.64
CA PRO A 359 -8.61 10.45 1.44
C PRO A 359 -9.36 11.78 1.52
N ALA A 360 -10.13 12.15 0.48
CA ALA A 360 -10.89 13.40 0.48
C ALA A 360 -12.20 13.33 1.29
N LEU A 361 -12.79 12.13 1.42
CA LEU A 361 -14.05 11.92 2.14
C LEU A 361 -13.87 11.45 3.58
N PHE A 362 -12.75 10.80 3.88
CA PHE A 362 -12.56 10.08 5.14
C PHE A 362 -11.24 10.45 5.81
N SER A 363 -11.29 10.67 7.12
CA SER A 363 -10.11 10.89 7.98
C SER A 363 -9.36 9.60 8.35
N SER A 364 -9.84 8.43 7.90
CA SER A 364 -9.25 7.11 8.17
C SER A 364 -9.40 6.16 6.97
N PHE A 365 -8.82 4.96 7.05
CA PHE A 365 -8.83 3.93 5.99
C PHE A 365 -10.15 3.14 5.92
N TYR A 366 -11.27 3.86 5.78
CA TYR A 366 -12.60 3.24 5.67
C TYR A 366 -12.81 2.51 4.33
N GLU A 367 -11.98 2.76 3.31
CA GLU A 367 -12.11 2.09 2.02
C GLU A 367 -12.07 0.56 2.12
N TYR A 368 -11.21 -0.02 2.96
CA TYR A 368 -11.08 -1.46 3.11
C TYR A 368 -12.35 -2.06 3.69
N HIS A 369 -12.89 -1.41 4.73
CA HIS A 369 -14.13 -1.74 5.40
C HIS A 369 -15.31 -1.73 4.41
N LEU A 370 -15.46 -0.64 3.65
CA LEU A 370 -16.53 -0.46 2.67
C LEU A 370 -16.43 -1.43 1.50
N LEU A 371 -15.23 -1.71 1.01
CA LEU A 371 -15.02 -2.60 -0.13
C LEU A 371 -15.23 -4.07 0.22
N LEU A 372 -14.89 -4.49 1.45
CA LEU A 372 -15.29 -5.80 1.97
C LEU A 372 -16.81 -5.93 1.99
N VAL A 373 -17.52 -4.95 2.54
CA VAL A 373 -19.00 -4.92 2.55
C VAL A 373 -19.54 -4.98 1.12
N ALA A 374 -19.00 -4.17 0.21
CA ALA A 374 -19.41 -4.13 -1.18
C ALA A 374 -19.21 -5.48 -1.89
N CYS A 375 -18.10 -6.17 -1.64
CA CYS A 375 -17.83 -7.51 -2.19
C CYS A 375 -18.91 -8.50 -1.78
N TYR A 376 -19.28 -8.51 -0.50
CA TYR A 376 -20.31 -9.40 0.02
C TYR A 376 -21.69 -9.12 -0.56
N VAL A 377 -22.07 -7.84 -0.61
CA VAL A 377 -23.35 -7.42 -1.19
C VAL A 377 -23.41 -7.81 -2.67
N LEU A 378 -22.34 -7.55 -3.42
CA LEU A 378 -22.29 -7.79 -4.85
C LEU A 378 -22.32 -9.29 -5.18
N VAL A 379 -21.50 -10.10 -4.51
CA VAL A 379 -21.48 -11.56 -4.67
C VAL A 379 -22.81 -12.16 -4.21
N GLY A 380 -23.35 -11.70 -3.08
CA GLY A 380 -24.68 -12.07 -2.59
C GLY A 380 -25.79 -11.77 -3.59
N PHE A 381 -25.76 -10.61 -4.23
CA PHE A 381 -26.69 -10.24 -5.29
C PHE A 381 -26.59 -11.16 -6.52
N VAL A 382 -25.37 -11.48 -6.97
CA VAL A 382 -25.14 -12.40 -8.10
C VAL A 382 -25.69 -13.79 -7.80
N ILE A 383 -25.47 -14.31 -6.59
CA ILE A 383 -25.99 -15.60 -6.15
C ILE A 383 -27.51 -15.56 -6.07
N ALA A 384 -28.09 -14.53 -5.45
CA ALA A 384 -29.53 -14.37 -5.36
C ALA A 384 -30.16 -14.36 -6.76
N ARG A 385 -29.59 -13.61 -7.70
CA ARG A 385 -30.02 -13.60 -9.11
C ARG A 385 -29.98 -15.00 -9.71
N PHE A 386 -28.86 -15.73 -9.56
CA PHE A 386 -28.70 -17.08 -10.12
C PHE A 386 -29.74 -18.08 -9.59
N LEU A 387 -30.00 -18.07 -8.28
CA LEU A 387 -30.95 -18.98 -7.64
C LEU A 387 -32.41 -18.70 -7.99
N ILE A 388 -32.70 -17.46 -8.36
CA ILE A 388 -34.04 -17.01 -8.75
C ILE A 388 -34.28 -17.31 -10.23
N THR A 389 -33.27 -17.14 -11.10
CA THR A 389 -33.42 -17.28 -12.56
C THR A 389 -33.18 -18.70 -13.06
N GLN A 390 -32.33 -19.49 -12.41
CA GLN A 390 -32.09 -20.87 -12.81
C GLN A 390 -32.74 -21.87 -11.85
N ASP A 391 -33.27 -22.94 -12.41
CA ASP A 391 -33.64 -24.14 -11.69
C ASP A 391 -32.34 -24.83 -11.23
N ALA A 392 -31.71 -24.30 -10.17
CA ALA A 392 -30.34 -24.58 -9.72
C ALA A 392 -30.03 -26.07 -9.39
N PHE A 393 -31.01 -26.96 -9.61
CA PHE A 393 -30.95 -28.40 -9.38
C PHE A 393 -31.23 -29.25 -10.64
N SER A 394 -31.36 -28.66 -11.83
CA SER A 394 -31.69 -29.43 -13.05
C SER A 394 -30.49 -30.06 -13.77
N VAL A 395 -29.24 -29.81 -13.34
CA VAL A 395 -28.04 -30.37 -13.99
C VAL A 395 -27.01 -30.88 -12.96
N GLY A 396 -26.75 -32.19 -12.94
CA GLY A 396 -25.54 -32.79 -12.34
C GLY A 396 -25.79 -33.93 -11.32
N GLY A 397 -25.11 -35.07 -11.52
CA GLY A 397 -25.29 -36.33 -10.79
C GLY A 397 -24.93 -36.29 -9.29
N GLN A 398 -25.05 -37.46 -8.64
CA GLN A 398 -24.95 -37.66 -7.18
C GLN A 398 -23.66 -37.06 -6.56
N LEU A 399 -22.55 -37.05 -7.30
CA LEU A 399 -21.27 -36.45 -6.90
C LEU A 399 -21.36 -34.92 -6.72
N THR A 400 -22.09 -34.23 -7.62
CA THR A 400 -22.28 -32.77 -7.59
C THR A 400 -23.12 -32.36 -6.38
N ARG A 401 -24.11 -33.18 -6.00
CA ARG A 401 -24.94 -32.95 -4.79
C ARG A 401 -24.14 -33.13 -3.50
N SER A 402 -23.31 -34.18 -3.41
CA SER A 402 -22.45 -34.43 -2.24
C SER A 402 -21.40 -33.33 -2.06
N PHE A 403 -20.80 -32.85 -3.15
CA PHE A 403 -19.83 -31.76 -3.13
C PHE A 403 -20.46 -30.41 -2.74
N VAL A 404 -21.66 -30.11 -3.26
CA VAL A 404 -22.44 -28.93 -2.84
C VAL A 404 -22.81 -29.04 -1.36
N GLY A 405 -23.23 -30.21 -0.88
CA GLY A 405 -23.48 -30.48 0.54
C GLY A 405 -22.25 -30.29 1.42
N LEU A 406 -21.06 -30.66 0.95
CA LEU A 406 -19.79 -30.43 1.66
C LEU A 406 -19.45 -28.94 1.73
N CYS A 407 -19.60 -28.18 0.63
CA CYS A 407 -19.42 -26.72 0.65
C CYS A 407 -20.38 -26.05 1.64
N TRP A 408 -21.60 -26.56 1.74
CA TRP A 408 -22.60 -26.12 2.71
C TRP A 408 -22.23 -26.47 4.15
N ALA A 409 -21.73 -27.67 4.40
CA ALA A 409 -21.21 -28.06 5.69
C ALA A 409 -20.02 -27.16 6.09
N ILE A 410 -19.11 -26.85 5.16
CA ILE A 410 -18.01 -25.90 5.37
C ILE A 410 -18.55 -24.50 5.71
N GLY A 411 -19.51 -23.98 4.96
CA GLY A 411 -20.12 -22.68 5.23
C GLY A 411 -20.83 -22.63 6.59
N LEU A 412 -21.59 -23.67 6.93
CA LEU A 412 -22.26 -23.77 8.24
C LEU A 412 -21.26 -23.92 9.38
N MET A 413 -20.24 -24.76 9.21
CA MET A 413 -19.12 -24.89 10.16
C MET A 413 -18.34 -23.60 10.30
N SER A 414 -18.23 -22.79 9.24
CA SER A 414 -17.59 -21.48 9.25
C SER A 414 -18.41 -20.46 10.06
N ILE A 415 -19.74 -20.50 9.95
CA ILE A 415 -20.64 -19.69 10.78
C ILE A 415 -20.56 -20.14 12.23
N ILE A 416 -20.55 -21.45 12.50
CA ILE A 416 -20.42 -22.01 13.85
C ILE A 416 -19.06 -21.65 14.44
N ALA A 417 -17.97 -21.82 13.69
CA ALA A 417 -16.61 -21.46 14.10
C ALA A 417 -16.49 -19.96 14.32
N GLY A 418 -17.01 -19.13 13.41
CA GLY A 418 -17.13 -17.70 13.61
C GLY A 418 -17.92 -17.36 14.87
N THR A 419 -19.04 -18.02 15.11
CA THR A 419 -19.84 -17.86 16.32
C THR A 419 -19.06 -18.29 17.57
N ILE A 420 -18.30 -19.36 17.53
CA ILE A 420 -17.45 -19.80 18.65
C ILE A 420 -16.32 -18.79 18.90
N VAL A 421 -15.66 -18.28 17.85
CA VAL A 421 -14.66 -17.21 17.93
C VAL A 421 -15.27 -15.93 18.52
N LEU A 422 -16.52 -15.62 18.17
CA LEU A 422 -17.30 -14.49 18.72
C LEU A 422 -17.79 -14.72 20.16
N LEU A 423 -17.85 -15.97 20.62
CA LEU A 423 -18.46 -16.34 21.91
C LEU A 423 -17.46 -16.80 22.98
N ARG A 424 -16.24 -17.23 22.61
CA ARG A 424 -15.20 -17.72 23.55
C ARG A 424 -13.92 -16.87 23.47
N PRO A 425 -13.79 -15.85 24.33
CA PRO A 425 -12.66 -14.91 24.30
C PRO A 425 -11.33 -15.54 24.74
N GLU A 426 -11.38 -16.54 25.63
CA GLU A 426 -10.21 -17.14 26.28
C GLU A 426 -9.24 -17.82 25.27
N THR A 427 -9.74 -18.35 24.15
CA THR A 427 -8.95 -19.20 23.24
C THR A 427 -8.10 -18.45 22.21
N TRP A 428 -8.27 -17.13 22.08
CA TRP A 428 -7.59 -16.32 21.04
C TRP A 428 -6.88 -15.08 21.59
N LEU A 429 -7.14 -14.75 22.86
CA LEU A 429 -6.55 -13.61 23.56
C LEU A 429 -5.42 -14.05 24.51
N GLU A 430 -4.94 -15.29 24.41
CA GLU A 430 -3.71 -15.70 25.10
C GLU A 430 -2.54 -14.81 24.65
N GLY A 431 -2.09 -13.93 25.55
CA GLY A 431 -1.04 -12.93 25.28
C GLY A 431 -1.54 -11.53 24.91
N ALA A 432 -2.85 -11.28 24.86
CA ALA A 432 -3.42 -9.94 24.64
C ALA A 432 -3.47 -9.11 25.93
N SER A 433 -3.52 -7.77 25.80
CA SER A 433 -3.51 -6.86 26.95
C SER A 433 -4.68 -7.11 27.93
N PRO A 434 -4.51 -6.80 29.25
CA PRO A 434 -5.53 -7.06 30.29
C PRO A 434 -6.91 -6.45 30.03
N ASN A 435 -7.00 -5.42 29.20
CA ASN A 435 -8.24 -4.70 28.90
C ASN A 435 -9.04 -5.29 27.72
N ALA A 436 -8.47 -6.26 26.97
CA ALA A 436 -9.10 -6.84 25.79
C ALA A 436 -10.42 -7.57 26.10
N GLY A 437 -10.48 -8.33 27.21
CA GLY A 437 -11.64 -9.14 27.57
C GLY A 437 -12.90 -8.33 27.91
N VAL A 438 -12.77 -7.28 28.72
CA VAL A 438 -13.90 -6.41 29.12
C VAL A 438 -14.46 -5.63 27.93
N THR A 439 -13.57 -5.24 27.02
CA THR A 439 -13.90 -4.49 25.81
C THR A 439 -14.65 -5.37 24.79
N PHE A 440 -14.21 -6.62 24.64
CA PHE A 440 -14.84 -7.64 23.81
C PHE A 440 -16.24 -8.03 24.30
N ALA A 441 -16.46 -8.13 25.62
CA ALA A 441 -17.76 -8.43 26.20
C ALA A 441 -18.83 -7.37 25.88
N ARG A 442 -18.47 -6.08 25.87
CA ARG A 442 -19.39 -4.98 25.52
C ARG A 442 -19.75 -4.98 24.03
N TRP A 443 -18.77 -5.25 23.17
CA TRP A 443 -18.98 -5.44 21.73
C TRP A 443 -19.96 -6.57 21.42
N GLN A 444 -19.80 -7.71 22.09
CA GLN A 444 -20.62 -8.90 21.90
C GLN A 444 -22.12 -8.62 22.14
N ILE A 445 -22.46 -7.79 23.13
CA ILE A 445 -23.85 -7.41 23.43
C ILE A 445 -24.43 -6.53 22.32
N GLN A 446 -23.66 -5.57 21.80
CA GLN A 446 -24.10 -4.67 20.74
C GLN A 446 -24.25 -5.38 19.39
N MET A 447 -23.36 -6.34 19.07
CA MET A 447 -23.48 -7.21 17.88
C MET A 447 -24.82 -7.95 17.85
N ARG A 448 -25.25 -8.51 18.98
CA ARG A 448 -26.52 -9.26 19.08
C ARG A 448 -27.73 -8.38 18.77
N MET A 449 -27.72 -7.12 19.20
CA MET A 449 -28.81 -6.16 18.93
C MET A 449 -28.82 -5.71 17.47
N GLY A 450 -27.67 -5.29 16.92
CA GLY A 450 -27.56 -4.88 15.51
C GLY A 450 -27.95 -6.00 14.55
N ALA A 451 -27.59 -7.25 14.89
CA ALA A 451 -27.94 -8.40 14.08
C ALA A 451 -29.43 -8.73 14.04
N THR A 452 -30.12 -8.47 15.13
CA THR A 452 -31.57 -8.67 15.20
C THR A 452 -32.31 -7.67 14.31
N VAL A 453 -31.95 -6.37 14.36
CA VAL A 453 -32.61 -5.31 13.58
C VAL A 453 -32.45 -5.50 12.08
N MET A 454 -31.23 -5.75 11.61
CA MET A 454 -30.99 -5.90 10.18
C MET A 454 -31.50 -7.23 9.62
N GLY A 455 -31.55 -8.29 10.44
CA GLY A 455 -32.23 -9.53 10.10
C GLY A 455 -33.70 -9.30 9.76
N VAL A 456 -34.39 -8.45 10.53
CA VAL A 456 -35.78 -8.04 10.26
C VAL A 456 -35.89 -7.26 8.94
N LEU A 457 -34.97 -6.34 8.65
CA LEU A 457 -34.97 -5.55 7.42
C LEU A 457 -34.77 -6.40 6.16
N VAL A 458 -33.80 -7.34 6.18
CA VAL A 458 -33.55 -8.23 5.03
C VAL A 458 -34.74 -9.15 4.77
N LEU A 459 -35.31 -9.75 5.82
CA LEU A 459 -36.51 -10.57 5.69
C LEU A 459 -37.68 -9.76 5.11
N SER A 460 -37.80 -8.49 5.50
CA SER A 460 -38.81 -7.57 4.97
C SER A 460 -38.59 -7.22 3.50
N ALA A 461 -37.34 -6.95 3.09
CA ALA A 461 -36.98 -6.66 1.70
C ALA A 461 -37.19 -7.87 0.78
N LEU A 462 -36.86 -9.07 1.26
CA LEU A 462 -37.10 -10.32 0.52
C LEU A 462 -38.59 -10.60 0.34
N GLU A 463 -39.39 -10.32 1.36
CA GLU A 463 -40.84 -10.43 1.27
C GLU A 463 -41.43 -9.40 0.30
N LEU A 464 -40.92 -8.16 0.30
CA LEU A 464 -41.30 -7.13 -0.67
C LEU A 464 -40.94 -7.53 -2.11
N TRP A 465 -39.75 -8.12 -2.29
CA TRP A 465 -39.26 -8.57 -3.59
C TRP A 465 -40.02 -9.81 -4.10
N ARG A 466 -40.35 -10.75 -3.22
CA ARG A 466 -41.23 -11.87 -3.53
C ARG A 466 -42.57 -11.37 -4.06
N ARG A 467 -43.14 -10.36 -3.39
CA ARG A 467 -44.41 -9.73 -3.80
C ARG A 467 -44.31 -9.05 -5.16
N SER A 468 -43.24 -8.29 -5.44
CA SER A 468 -43.08 -7.60 -6.73
C SER A 468 -42.87 -8.55 -7.92
N ARG A 469 -42.39 -9.78 -7.68
CA ARG A 469 -42.24 -10.84 -8.70
C ARG A 469 -43.46 -11.77 -8.81
N GLY A 470 -44.50 -11.58 -8.00
CA GLY A 470 -45.73 -12.38 -8.05
C GLY A 470 -45.56 -13.86 -7.66
N VAL A 471 -44.49 -14.22 -6.92
CA VAL A 471 -44.22 -15.64 -6.59
C VAL A 471 -45.00 -16.06 -5.34
N ALA A 472 -45.70 -17.19 -5.39
CA ALA A 472 -46.49 -17.69 -4.27
C ALA A 472 -45.64 -18.00 -3.02
N PHE A 473 -46.15 -17.64 -1.84
CA PHE A 473 -45.46 -17.77 -0.54
C PHE A 473 -44.98 -19.21 -0.27
N ARG A 474 -45.83 -20.24 -0.52
CA ARG A 474 -45.47 -21.65 -0.32
C ARG A 474 -44.30 -22.11 -1.21
N ILE A 475 -44.22 -21.63 -2.44
CA ILE A 475 -43.15 -22.00 -3.38
C ILE A 475 -41.83 -21.34 -2.95
N TRP A 476 -41.92 -20.09 -2.48
CA TRP A 476 -40.77 -19.28 -2.08
C TRP A 476 -40.17 -19.66 -0.71
N TRP A 477 -41.02 -19.93 0.30
CA TRP A 477 -40.57 -20.16 1.68
C TRP A 477 -40.59 -21.64 2.12
N VAL A 478 -41.55 -22.45 1.63
CA VAL A 478 -41.86 -23.77 2.22
C VAL A 478 -41.35 -24.95 1.39
N SER A 479 -41.03 -24.76 0.11
CA SER A 479 -40.40 -25.82 -0.70
C SER A 479 -38.96 -26.09 -0.24
N GLY A 480 -38.42 -27.30 -0.47
CA GLY A 480 -37.00 -27.58 -0.19
C GLY A 480 -36.05 -26.62 -0.93
N LYS A 481 -36.47 -26.14 -2.12
CA LYS A 481 -35.79 -25.08 -2.89
C LYS A 481 -35.91 -23.71 -2.21
N GLY A 482 -37.07 -23.42 -1.62
CA GLY A 482 -37.35 -22.19 -0.86
C GLY A 482 -36.54 -22.11 0.43
N PHE A 483 -36.49 -23.19 1.20
CA PHE A 483 -35.70 -23.29 2.42
C PHE A 483 -34.19 -23.09 2.16
N ALA A 484 -33.66 -23.63 1.05
CA ALA A 484 -32.27 -23.41 0.66
C ALA A 484 -31.99 -21.95 0.26
N ARG A 485 -32.92 -21.30 -0.48
CA ARG A 485 -32.81 -19.87 -0.84
C ARG A 485 -32.84 -18.98 0.38
N THR A 486 -33.77 -19.20 1.31
CA THR A 486 -33.92 -18.39 2.51
C THR A 486 -32.74 -18.61 3.44
N SER A 487 -32.26 -19.84 3.60
CA SER A 487 -31.03 -20.14 4.33
C SER A 487 -29.81 -19.43 3.74
N MET A 488 -29.61 -19.42 2.41
CA MET A 488 -28.51 -18.67 1.78
C MET A 488 -28.58 -17.18 2.04
N ILE A 489 -29.76 -16.59 1.88
CA ILE A 489 -29.90 -15.15 2.01
C ILE A 489 -29.81 -14.74 3.48
N SER A 490 -30.35 -15.53 4.40
CA SER A 490 -30.17 -15.32 5.84
C SER A 490 -28.71 -15.45 6.26
N VAL A 491 -27.94 -16.39 5.69
CA VAL A 491 -26.50 -16.52 5.93
C VAL A 491 -25.73 -15.33 5.36
N ALA A 492 -26.00 -14.92 4.12
CA ALA A 492 -25.35 -13.77 3.50
C ALA A 492 -25.68 -12.46 4.25
N ALA A 493 -26.93 -12.31 4.68
CA ALA A 493 -27.37 -11.19 5.50
C ALA A 493 -26.71 -11.20 6.88
N ALA A 494 -26.70 -12.34 7.58
CA ALA A 494 -26.03 -12.47 8.87
C ALA A 494 -24.54 -12.14 8.77
N GLY A 495 -23.85 -12.61 7.71
CA GLY A 495 -22.47 -12.24 7.43
C GLY A 495 -22.27 -10.74 7.21
N LEU A 496 -23.12 -10.12 6.36
CA LEU A 496 -23.08 -8.68 6.07
C LEU A 496 -23.33 -7.83 7.33
N ILE A 497 -24.21 -8.30 8.20
CA ILE A 497 -24.59 -7.67 9.46
C ILE A 497 -23.45 -7.73 10.47
N SER A 498 -22.90 -8.92 10.70
CA SER A 498 -21.79 -9.12 11.63
C SER A 498 -20.58 -8.32 11.17
N LEU A 499 -20.39 -8.19 9.85
CA LEU A 499 -19.40 -7.32 9.23
C LEU A 499 -19.68 -5.85 9.52
N ALA A 500 -20.83 -5.32 9.10
CA ALA A 500 -21.15 -3.90 9.25
C ALA A 500 -21.09 -3.48 10.73
N GLY A 501 -21.60 -4.31 11.64
CA GLY A 501 -21.47 -4.09 13.08
C GLY A 501 -20.02 -4.14 13.54
N GLY A 502 -19.27 -5.17 13.15
CA GLY A 502 -17.87 -5.37 13.51
C GLY A 502 -17.01 -4.14 13.16
N LEU A 503 -17.19 -3.66 11.93
CA LEU A 503 -16.51 -2.49 11.39
C LEU A 503 -16.95 -1.21 12.11
N VAL A 504 -18.26 -0.93 12.23
CA VAL A 504 -18.76 0.28 12.94
C VAL A 504 -18.25 0.36 14.37
N TRP A 505 -18.16 -0.77 15.07
CA TRP A 505 -17.60 -0.77 16.42
C TRP A 505 -16.10 -0.50 16.45
N LEU A 506 -15.33 -1.12 15.53
CA LEU A 506 -13.90 -0.90 15.41
C LEU A 506 -13.61 0.60 15.25
N VAL A 507 -14.38 1.26 14.38
CA VAL A 507 -14.36 2.71 14.18
C VAL A 507 -14.69 3.45 15.48
N SER A 508 -15.83 3.14 16.10
CA SER A 508 -16.29 3.84 17.30
C SER A 508 -15.37 3.69 18.52
N ASN A 509 -14.60 2.60 18.61
CA ASN A 509 -13.68 2.35 19.71
C ASN A 509 -12.36 3.10 19.51
N ASP A 510 -11.88 3.20 18.27
CA ASP A 510 -10.70 4.00 17.96
C ASP A 510 -10.98 5.50 18.14
N GLU A 511 -12.16 5.98 17.72
CA GLU A 511 -12.59 7.37 17.88
C GLU A 511 -12.66 7.84 19.35
N ARG A 512 -12.93 6.94 20.33
CA ARG A 512 -13.08 7.35 21.75
C ARG A 512 -11.82 7.91 22.40
N ARG A 513 -10.65 7.53 21.92
CA ARG A 513 -9.35 8.01 22.44
C ARG A 513 -8.77 9.13 21.59
N THR A 514 -9.39 9.40 20.45
CA THR A 514 -8.93 10.34 19.45
C THR A 514 -9.51 11.71 19.76
N ILE A 515 -8.65 12.67 20.07
CA ILE A 515 -9.03 14.08 20.20
C ILE A 515 -9.28 14.68 18.82
N GLU A 516 -8.36 14.42 17.90
CA GLU A 516 -8.39 14.93 16.53
C GLU A 516 -7.76 13.90 15.61
N GLN A 517 -8.34 13.70 14.43
CA GLN A 517 -7.83 12.79 13.42
C GLN A 517 -8.09 13.36 12.04
N ASP A 518 -7.07 13.28 11.20
CA ASP A 518 -7.10 13.80 9.84
C ASP A 518 -6.22 12.94 8.94
N ARG A 519 -6.47 13.00 7.63
CA ARG A 519 -5.79 12.19 6.63
C ARG A 519 -5.37 13.07 5.47
N ASN A 520 -4.13 12.87 5.03
CA ASN A 520 -3.62 13.48 3.81
C ASN A 520 -2.83 12.48 2.97
N PHE A 521 -2.09 12.98 1.99
CA PHE A 521 -1.29 12.18 1.07
C PHE A 521 -0.29 11.24 1.77
N PHE A 522 0.28 11.68 2.89
CA PHE A 522 1.32 10.95 3.61
C PHE A 522 0.76 9.85 4.52
N GLY A 523 -0.54 9.91 4.84
CA GLY A 523 -1.23 8.90 5.64
C GLY A 523 -2.29 9.48 6.56
N THR A 524 -2.70 8.68 7.54
CA THR A 524 -3.67 9.08 8.57
C THR A 524 -2.94 9.38 9.87
N LEU A 525 -3.14 10.58 10.39
CA LEU A 525 -2.62 10.99 11.69
C LEU A 525 -3.76 11.19 12.68
N ALA A 526 -3.50 10.87 13.95
CA ALA A 526 -4.44 11.11 15.04
C ALA A 526 -3.70 11.57 16.28
N ILE A 527 -4.28 12.54 16.98
CA ILE A 527 -3.88 12.92 18.34
C ILE A 527 -4.74 12.11 19.29
N LYS A 528 -4.09 11.27 20.08
CA LYS A 528 -4.74 10.40 21.06
C LYS A 528 -4.35 10.77 22.47
N GLU A 529 -5.30 10.67 23.38
CA GLU A 529 -5.12 10.94 24.80
C GLU A 529 -5.05 9.64 25.60
N PHE A 530 -4.05 9.54 26.46
CA PHE A 530 -3.79 8.34 27.25
C PHE A 530 -3.60 8.67 28.72
N ASP A 531 -3.90 7.69 29.57
CA ASP A 531 -3.59 7.69 31.00
C ASP A 531 -4.15 8.89 31.78
N ILE A 532 -5.34 9.37 31.37
CA ILE A 532 -6.06 10.52 31.95
C ILE A 532 -6.13 10.40 33.49
N GLY A 533 -5.69 11.46 34.18
CA GLY A 533 -5.74 11.55 35.64
C GLY A 533 -4.58 10.84 36.38
N SER A 534 -3.58 10.33 35.66
CA SER A 534 -2.33 9.80 36.23
C SER A 534 -1.13 10.68 35.88
N VAL A 535 0.00 10.55 36.60
CA VAL A 535 1.25 11.27 36.28
C VAL A 535 1.78 10.99 34.87
N THR A 536 1.37 9.88 34.27
CA THR A 536 1.71 9.50 32.88
C THR A 536 0.69 9.97 31.85
N HIS A 537 -0.29 10.79 32.24
CA HIS A 537 -1.28 11.40 31.33
C HIS A 537 -0.55 12.13 30.22
N ARG A 538 -0.84 11.75 28.98
CA ARG A 538 -0.16 12.29 27.80
C ARG A 538 -1.08 12.47 26.60
N LEU A 539 -0.69 13.42 25.77
CA LEU A 539 -1.13 13.52 24.38
C LEU A 539 -0.07 12.87 23.50
N SER A 540 -0.50 12.09 22.52
CA SER A 540 0.39 11.38 21.60
C SER A 540 -0.05 11.63 20.17
N LEU A 541 0.90 12.04 19.32
CA LEU A 541 0.70 12.01 17.87
C LEU A 541 0.91 10.58 17.38
N THR A 542 -0.05 10.06 16.63
CA THR A 542 -0.03 8.69 16.12
C THR A 542 -0.26 8.65 14.62
N HIS A 543 0.51 7.83 13.90
CA HIS A 543 0.24 7.45 12.52
C HIS A 543 -0.16 5.98 12.53
N GLY A 544 -1.45 5.73 12.31
CA GLY A 544 -2.04 4.42 12.52
C GLY A 544 -1.83 3.89 13.93
N ARG A 545 -0.95 2.89 14.10
CA ARG A 545 -0.64 2.28 15.40
C ARG A 545 0.72 2.69 15.97
N ILE A 546 1.47 3.53 15.26
CA ILE A 546 2.79 4.04 15.68
C ILE A 546 2.66 5.41 16.32
N ARG A 547 3.52 5.67 17.30
CA ARG A 547 3.58 6.92 18.05
C ARG A 547 4.77 7.76 17.56
N HIS A 548 4.50 8.97 17.08
CA HIS A 548 5.49 9.95 16.59
C HIS A 548 5.81 11.02 17.63
N GLY A 549 5.98 10.58 18.87
CA GLY A 549 6.21 11.44 20.03
C GLY A 549 4.99 11.62 20.91
N SER A 550 5.24 12.10 22.12
CA SER A 550 4.22 12.35 23.13
C SER A 550 4.59 13.51 24.02
N GLN A 551 3.58 14.12 24.62
CA GLN A 551 3.76 15.16 25.60
C GLN A 551 3.00 14.80 26.86
N LEU A 552 3.73 14.63 27.95
CA LEU A 552 3.16 14.47 29.28
C LEU A 552 2.46 15.77 29.65
N GLN A 553 1.25 15.65 30.22
CA GLN A 553 0.46 16.82 30.61
C GLN A 553 0.99 17.45 31.90
N PHE A 554 1.60 16.64 32.78
CA PHE A 554 2.21 17.11 34.02
C PHE A 554 3.67 17.57 33.86
N TYR A 555 4.40 17.00 32.88
CA TYR A 555 5.82 17.31 32.61
C TYR A 555 5.99 17.72 31.15
N GLN A 556 5.43 18.88 30.80
CA GLN A 556 5.26 19.32 29.40
C GLN A 556 6.58 19.49 28.63
N THR A 557 7.68 19.81 29.31
CA THR A 557 9.00 20.01 28.70
C THR A 557 9.90 18.77 28.76
N TRP A 558 9.46 17.68 29.39
CA TRP A 558 10.26 16.45 29.48
C TRP A 558 10.32 15.77 28.11
N PRO A 559 11.53 15.44 27.59
CA PRO A 559 11.64 14.71 26.34
C PRO A 559 11.23 13.25 26.52
N THR A 560 10.11 12.88 25.91
CA THR A 560 9.51 11.54 26.01
C THR A 560 9.94 10.62 24.86
N THR A 561 9.38 9.40 24.83
CA THR A 561 9.53 8.39 23.78
C THR A 561 11.01 8.08 23.55
N TYR A 562 11.49 8.08 22.32
CA TYR A 562 12.86 7.72 21.95
C TYR A 562 13.82 8.94 21.90
N TYR A 563 13.41 10.07 22.52
CA TYR A 563 14.19 11.31 22.58
C TYR A 563 14.70 11.66 23.99
N GLY A 564 14.53 10.76 24.96
CA GLY A 564 14.94 11.00 26.35
C GLY A 564 16.45 11.27 26.51
N PRO A 565 16.89 11.80 27.66
CA PRO A 565 18.28 12.27 27.85
C PRO A 565 19.33 11.16 27.80
N GLN A 566 18.91 9.90 27.93
CA GLN A 566 19.78 8.72 27.84
C GLN A 566 19.81 8.09 26.45
N THR A 567 19.04 8.60 25.48
CA THR A 567 19.06 8.09 24.10
C THR A 567 20.24 8.69 23.33
N GLY A 568 20.61 8.09 22.19
CA GLY A 568 21.77 8.57 21.42
C GLY A 568 21.67 10.04 21.03
N VAL A 569 20.49 10.53 20.65
CA VAL A 569 20.29 11.96 20.33
C VAL A 569 20.40 12.85 21.58
N GLY A 570 19.86 12.42 22.72
CA GLY A 570 19.99 13.15 23.99
C GLY A 570 21.44 13.28 24.41
N LEU A 571 22.19 12.17 24.37
CA LEU A 571 23.62 12.15 24.67
C LEU A 571 24.43 13.00 23.68
N GLY A 572 24.12 12.90 22.38
CA GLY A 572 24.79 13.68 21.34
C GLY A 572 24.62 15.19 21.50
N ILE A 573 23.46 15.66 21.96
CA ILE A 573 23.20 17.09 22.19
C ILE A 573 23.79 17.57 23.52
N GLU A 574 23.49 16.88 24.63
CA GLU A 574 23.87 17.31 25.98
C GLU A 574 25.38 17.21 26.24
N HIS A 575 26.04 16.22 25.64
CA HIS A 575 27.46 15.95 25.89
C HIS A 575 28.38 16.34 24.73
N HIS A 576 27.88 17.04 23.70
CA HIS A 576 28.74 17.61 22.68
C HIS A 576 29.78 18.55 23.34
N PRO A 577 31.09 18.44 23.06
CA PRO A 577 32.11 19.23 23.76
C PRO A 577 31.92 20.75 23.69
N LEU A 578 31.37 21.24 22.56
CA LEU A 578 31.05 22.65 22.37
C LEU A 578 29.71 23.09 23.00
N ARG A 579 28.93 22.18 23.60
CA ARG A 579 27.65 22.50 24.25
C ARG A 579 27.84 23.38 25.48
N SER A 580 28.97 23.27 26.18
CA SER A 580 29.23 24.12 27.36
C SER A 580 29.70 25.53 27.02
N ASP A 581 30.04 25.82 25.76
CA ASP A 581 30.48 27.15 25.34
C ASP A 581 29.27 28.08 25.18
N ALA A 582 29.08 28.97 26.16
CA ALA A 582 27.98 29.94 26.17
C ALA A 582 28.17 31.08 25.15
N THR A 583 29.36 31.25 24.57
CA THR A 583 29.67 32.36 23.65
C THR A 583 29.35 32.06 22.19
N ARG A 584 29.04 30.80 21.89
CA ARG A 584 28.81 30.29 20.54
C ARG A 584 27.35 29.88 20.37
N GLN A 585 26.79 30.18 19.22
CA GLN A 585 25.51 29.60 18.80
C GLN A 585 25.66 28.10 18.57
N PHE A 586 25.00 27.27 19.38
CA PHE A 586 24.93 25.83 19.17
C PHE A 586 23.85 25.51 18.13
N ARG A 587 24.18 24.70 17.11
CA ARG A 587 23.29 24.48 15.95
C ARG A 587 22.82 23.04 15.87
N VAL A 588 21.51 22.81 15.90
CA VAL A 588 20.89 21.48 15.82
C VAL A 588 19.97 21.37 14.61
N GLY A 589 20.21 20.39 13.76
CA GLY A 589 19.31 20.00 12.67
C GLY A 589 18.56 18.72 13.04
N VAL A 590 17.28 18.65 12.70
CA VAL A 590 16.46 17.44 12.92
C VAL A 590 15.67 17.15 11.65
N VAL A 591 15.87 15.98 11.07
CA VAL A 591 15.06 15.44 9.97
C VAL A 591 13.93 14.63 10.58
N GLY A 592 12.69 15.07 10.36
CA GLY A 592 11.51 14.67 11.13
C GLY A 592 11.20 15.66 12.26
N LEU A 593 9.91 15.81 12.60
CA LEU A 593 9.45 16.69 13.70
C LEU A 593 8.75 15.94 14.82
N GLY A 594 7.85 15.02 14.47
CA GLY A 594 6.94 14.40 15.43
C GLY A 594 6.09 15.45 16.17
N VAL A 595 6.13 15.46 17.49
CA VAL A 595 5.50 16.51 18.32
C VAL A 595 6.45 17.65 18.69
N GLY A 596 7.66 17.66 18.13
CA GLY A 596 8.71 18.65 18.45
C GLY A 596 9.55 18.33 19.67
N THR A 597 9.53 17.08 20.17
CA THR A 597 10.15 16.69 21.46
C THR A 597 11.62 17.08 21.60
N ILE A 598 12.42 16.98 20.54
CA ILE A 598 13.86 17.36 20.58
C ILE A 598 14.05 18.86 20.89
N ALA A 599 13.04 19.71 20.65
CA ALA A 599 13.09 21.12 21.04
C ALA A 599 13.18 21.34 22.56
N ALA A 600 12.88 20.31 23.38
CA ALA A 600 13.14 20.32 24.82
C ALA A 600 14.60 20.66 25.17
N TYR A 601 15.56 20.29 24.31
CA TYR A 601 16.99 20.56 24.51
C TYR A 601 17.42 21.97 24.08
N ALA A 602 16.59 22.71 23.33
CA ALA A 602 16.95 24.04 22.84
C ALA A 602 17.03 25.06 23.99
N ASN A 603 18.15 25.79 24.05
CA ASN A 603 18.55 26.70 25.14
C ASN A 603 18.40 26.09 26.55
N ALA A 604 18.53 24.77 26.67
CA ALA A 604 18.29 24.07 27.92
C ALA A 604 19.29 22.94 28.14
N GLN A 605 19.35 22.52 29.39
CA GLN A 605 19.96 21.28 29.87
C GLN A 605 18.88 20.42 30.51
N VAL A 606 18.82 19.15 30.14
CA VAL A 606 17.89 18.15 30.66
C VAL A 606 18.64 17.17 31.56
N ASP A 607 18.38 17.22 32.86
CA ASP A 607 19.01 16.36 33.85
C ASP A 607 18.02 15.27 34.32
N PRO A 608 18.23 13.99 33.95
CA PRO A 608 17.35 12.90 34.35
C PRO A 608 17.37 12.61 35.86
N LYS A 609 18.37 13.10 36.60
CA LYS A 609 18.53 12.86 38.04
C LYS A 609 17.82 13.89 38.92
N ARG A 610 17.37 15.01 38.33
CA ARG A 610 16.69 16.08 39.07
C ARG A 610 15.21 15.79 39.27
N ASP A 611 14.67 16.42 40.32
CA ASP A 611 13.27 16.31 40.68
C ASP A 611 12.36 16.87 39.59
N GLU A 612 11.11 16.45 39.65
CA GLU A 612 10.05 16.70 38.67
C GLU A 612 9.73 18.18 38.39
N GLU A 613 10.25 19.12 39.15
CA GLU A 613 10.09 20.57 38.90
C GLU A 613 11.34 21.24 38.32
N SER A 614 12.50 20.56 38.28
CA SER A 614 13.80 21.17 37.94
C SER A 614 14.65 20.36 36.94
N TYR A 615 14.02 19.41 36.25
CA TYR A 615 14.69 18.53 35.29
C TYR A 615 15.10 19.21 33.99
N VAL A 616 14.46 20.33 33.61
CA VAL A 616 14.89 21.19 32.50
C VAL A 616 15.36 22.52 33.09
N THR A 617 16.62 22.87 32.86
CA THR A 617 17.18 24.16 33.25
C THR A 617 17.60 24.96 32.04
N VAL A 618 17.18 26.23 31.99
CA VAL A 618 17.56 27.17 30.92
C VAL A 618 19.06 27.44 31.01
N ARG A 619 19.75 27.36 29.87
CA ARG A 619 21.17 27.70 29.75
C ARG A 619 21.31 29.21 29.57
N GLU A 620 22.19 29.83 30.34
CA GLU A 620 22.60 31.22 30.09
C GLU A 620 23.59 31.23 28.91
N VAL A 621 23.11 31.66 27.74
CA VAL A 621 23.88 31.72 26.49
C VAL A 621 23.87 33.14 25.95
N SER A 622 24.99 33.59 25.35
CA SER A 622 25.05 34.90 24.70
C SER A 622 24.40 34.91 23.32
N GLU A 623 24.40 33.76 22.65
CA GLU A 623 23.78 33.54 21.35
C GLU A 623 22.72 32.43 21.48
N PRO A 624 21.51 32.62 20.92
CA PRO A 624 20.46 31.63 21.02
C PRO A 624 20.82 30.37 20.22
N ASP A 625 20.54 29.19 20.78
CA ASP A 625 20.64 27.93 20.06
C ASP A 625 19.80 28.01 18.78
N TYR A 626 20.38 27.56 17.67
CA TYR A 626 19.73 27.50 16.37
C TYR A 626 19.22 26.08 16.13
N MET A 627 17.91 25.91 15.99
CA MET A 627 17.30 24.61 15.75
C MET A 627 16.42 24.62 14.51
N ARG A 628 16.64 23.68 13.59
CA ARG A 628 15.85 23.55 12.36
C ARG A 628 15.31 22.14 12.21
N PHE A 629 13.99 22.06 12.03
CA PHE A 629 13.29 20.82 11.74
C PHE A 629 12.99 20.72 10.24
N TYR A 630 13.14 19.53 9.66
CA TYR A 630 12.76 19.24 8.28
C TYR A 630 11.61 18.24 8.30
N GLU A 631 10.39 18.71 8.02
CA GLU A 631 9.18 17.90 8.15
C GLU A 631 8.46 17.75 6.80
N LEU A 632 8.27 16.51 6.38
CA LEU A 632 7.65 16.18 5.11
C LEU A 632 6.14 16.44 5.12
N ASN A 633 5.47 16.16 6.25
CA ASN A 633 4.04 16.19 6.36
C ASN A 633 3.56 17.52 6.99
N PRO A 634 2.90 18.41 6.24
CA PRO A 634 2.45 19.71 6.75
C PRO A 634 1.42 19.58 7.90
N LEU A 635 0.72 18.45 8.02
CA LEU A 635 -0.19 18.19 9.13
C LEU A 635 0.57 17.99 10.45
N VAL A 636 1.76 17.36 10.41
CA VAL A 636 2.64 17.20 11.58
C VAL A 636 3.17 18.57 12.02
N SER A 637 3.68 19.38 11.08
CA SER A 637 4.10 20.78 11.31
C SER A 637 3.00 21.59 12.00
N ARG A 638 1.78 21.55 11.45
CA ARG A 638 0.63 22.27 12.01
C ARG A 638 0.28 21.81 13.42
N TRP A 639 0.17 20.50 13.66
CA TRP A 639 -0.24 19.97 14.96
C TRP A 639 0.84 20.12 16.03
N ALA A 640 2.12 19.97 15.68
CA ALA A 640 3.23 20.28 16.58
C ALA A 640 3.17 21.73 17.09
N LYS A 641 2.76 22.69 16.24
CA LYS A 641 2.60 24.11 16.62
C LYS A 641 1.32 24.44 17.38
N THR A 642 0.26 23.64 17.23
CA THR A 642 -1.09 24.02 17.71
C THR A 642 -1.62 23.12 18.82
N ARG A 643 -1.04 21.94 19.03
CA ARG A 643 -1.53 20.91 19.96
C ARG A 643 -0.49 20.47 20.98
N PHE A 644 0.77 20.85 20.78
CA PHE A 644 1.91 20.54 21.64
C PHE A 644 2.68 21.83 21.92
N THR A 645 3.42 21.88 23.03
CA THR A 645 4.08 23.12 23.48
C THR A 645 5.59 23.13 23.24
N PHE A 646 6.23 22.01 22.88
CA PHE A 646 7.70 21.92 22.80
C PHE A 646 8.37 23.04 21.99
N LEU A 647 7.81 23.39 20.83
CA LEU A 647 8.34 24.44 19.95
C LEU A 647 8.14 25.84 20.55
N GLU A 648 6.96 26.10 21.12
CA GLU A 648 6.64 27.35 21.81
C GLU A 648 7.52 27.53 23.06
N ASP A 649 7.66 26.48 23.87
CA ASP A 649 8.49 26.46 25.07
C ASP A 649 9.97 26.72 24.75
N ALA A 650 10.47 26.16 23.64
CA ALA A 650 11.83 26.41 23.17
C ALA A 650 12.05 27.87 22.76
N ALA A 651 11.11 28.44 22.00
CA ALA A 651 11.14 29.86 21.64
C ALA A 651 11.02 30.76 22.89
N ALA A 652 10.21 30.37 23.88
CA ALA A 652 10.08 31.08 25.15
C ALA A 652 11.37 31.06 26.00
N ARG A 653 12.20 30.01 25.87
CA ARG A 653 13.57 29.96 26.40
C ARG A 653 14.59 30.76 25.57
N GLY A 654 14.13 31.44 24.52
CA GLY A 654 14.95 32.28 23.65
C GLY A 654 15.70 31.54 22.56
N ALA A 655 15.36 30.28 22.25
CA ALA A 655 15.98 29.57 21.12
C ALA A 655 15.41 30.04 19.77
N ASP A 656 16.24 30.03 18.72
CA ASP A 656 15.82 30.25 17.33
C ASP A 656 15.37 28.91 16.73
N VAL A 657 14.06 28.65 16.72
CA VAL A 657 13.47 27.39 16.24
C VAL A 657 12.56 27.64 15.03
N ASP A 658 12.80 26.91 13.93
CA ASP A 658 11.95 26.98 12.74
C ASP A 658 11.82 25.61 12.02
N ILE A 659 10.86 25.50 11.10
CA ILE A 659 10.52 24.29 10.36
C ILE A 659 10.61 24.55 8.85
N PHE A 660 11.42 23.76 8.16
CA PHE A 660 11.41 23.65 6.71
C PHE A 660 10.48 22.52 6.28
N GLU A 661 9.44 22.84 5.52
CA GLU A 661 8.48 21.85 5.02
C GLU A 661 8.97 21.22 3.70
N GLY A 662 8.92 19.88 3.63
CA GLY A 662 9.31 19.10 2.46
C GLY A 662 10.19 17.89 2.79
N ASP A 663 10.55 17.11 1.77
CA ASP A 663 11.52 16.03 1.94
C ASP A 663 12.89 16.61 2.33
N ALA A 664 13.40 16.19 3.49
CA ALA A 664 14.58 16.77 4.09
C ALA A 664 15.81 16.69 3.17
N ARG A 665 15.99 15.58 2.45
CA ARG A 665 17.12 15.42 1.55
C ARG A 665 17.05 16.41 0.39
N ILE A 666 15.87 16.58 -0.22
CA ILE A 666 15.68 17.56 -1.30
C ILE A 666 15.93 18.99 -0.80
N VAL A 667 15.45 19.33 0.40
CA VAL A 667 15.65 20.68 0.98
C VAL A 667 17.13 20.93 1.25
N LEU A 668 17.84 19.98 1.86
CA LEU A 668 19.28 20.08 2.15
C LEU A 668 20.10 20.18 0.85
N GLU A 669 19.84 19.33 -0.15
CA GLU A 669 20.48 19.41 -1.47
C GLU A 669 20.31 20.80 -2.12
N ARG A 670 19.10 21.38 -2.01
CA ARG A 670 18.81 22.72 -2.53
C ARG A 670 19.56 23.80 -1.77
N GLN A 671 19.59 23.73 -0.44
CA GLN A 671 20.33 24.66 0.40
C GLN A 671 21.82 24.65 0.04
N LEU A 672 22.43 23.48 -0.14
CA LEU A 672 23.83 23.39 -0.61
C LEU A 672 24.01 24.00 -2.00
N ALA A 673 23.11 23.71 -2.94
CA ALA A 673 23.18 24.28 -4.28
C ALA A 673 23.06 25.82 -4.30
N GLN A 674 22.43 26.40 -3.27
CA GLN A 674 22.28 27.84 -3.06
C GLN A 674 23.42 28.44 -2.21
N GLY A 675 24.33 27.63 -1.68
CA GLY A 675 25.41 28.08 -0.79
C GLY A 675 24.94 28.37 0.64
N GLU A 676 23.84 27.77 1.07
CA GLU A 676 23.21 27.93 2.39
C GLU A 676 23.51 26.72 3.30
N ASP A 677 24.79 26.37 3.47
CA ASP A 677 25.17 25.31 4.41
C ASP A 677 24.82 25.68 5.86
N GLN A 678 24.29 24.71 6.60
CA GLN A 678 23.64 24.96 7.89
C GLN A 678 24.60 24.86 9.07
N ARG A 679 25.77 24.23 8.90
CA ARG A 679 26.84 24.12 9.92
C ARG A 679 26.35 23.62 11.27
N PHE A 680 25.60 22.52 11.26
CA PHE A 680 25.08 21.87 12.46
C PHE A 680 26.20 21.29 13.32
N ASP A 681 26.06 21.38 14.63
CA ASP A 681 26.86 20.64 15.61
C ASP A 681 26.29 19.23 15.81
N VAL A 682 24.95 19.11 15.78
CA VAL A 682 24.26 17.83 15.80
C VAL A 682 23.20 17.83 14.70
N LEU A 683 23.23 16.80 13.85
CA LEU A 683 22.16 16.54 12.88
C LEU A 683 21.52 15.20 13.20
N ALA A 684 20.27 15.20 13.64
CA ALA A 684 19.50 14.00 13.95
C ALA A 684 18.63 13.59 12.76
N ILE A 685 18.70 12.33 12.34
CA ILE A 685 17.86 11.74 11.29
C ILE A 685 16.82 10.82 11.93
N ASP A 686 15.60 11.31 11.98
CA ASP A 686 14.43 10.66 12.59
C ASP A 686 13.17 10.82 11.70
N ALA A 687 13.32 10.50 10.41
CA ALA A 687 12.21 10.49 9.45
C ALA A 687 11.60 9.09 9.28
N PHE A 688 11.83 8.17 10.22
CA PHE A 688 11.28 6.82 10.17
C PHE A 688 9.80 6.86 10.57
N SER A 689 8.92 6.69 9.58
CA SER A 689 7.49 6.56 9.81
C SER A 689 7.15 5.08 10.00
N SER A 690 6.93 4.63 11.25
CA SER A 690 6.76 3.20 11.53
C SER A 690 8.04 2.41 11.23
N ASP A 691 7.87 1.15 10.86
CA ASP A 691 8.89 0.27 10.31
C ASP A 691 9.25 0.59 8.83
N ALA A 692 8.71 1.68 8.24
CA ALA A 692 9.08 2.10 6.90
C ALA A 692 10.42 2.86 6.92
N ILE A 693 11.37 2.36 6.13
CA ILE A 693 12.72 2.92 6.04
C ILE A 693 12.78 3.79 4.79
N PRO A 694 12.90 5.13 4.92
CA PRO A 694 13.19 6.00 3.80
C PRO A 694 14.63 5.74 3.33
N ILE A 695 14.80 4.74 2.47
CA ILE A 695 16.11 4.25 1.98
C ILE A 695 16.97 5.41 1.47
N HIS A 696 16.36 6.39 0.81
CA HIS A 696 17.04 7.56 0.27
C HIS A 696 17.67 8.47 1.33
N LEU A 697 17.33 8.31 2.61
CA LEU A 697 17.98 9.00 3.72
C LEU A 697 19.17 8.21 4.30
N LEU A 698 19.40 6.98 3.83
CA LEU A 698 20.46 6.05 4.27
C LEU A 698 21.31 5.55 3.08
N THR A 699 21.64 6.45 2.15
CA THR A 699 22.56 6.19 1.03
C THR A 699 23.88 6.91 1.26
N LEU A 700 24.93 6.50 0.55
CA LEU A 700 26.20 7.21 0.58
C LEU A 700 26.03 8.70 0.24
N GLU A 701 25.25 9.00 -0.80
CA GLU A 701 24.98 10.36 -1.27
C GLU A 701 24.23 11.18 -0.21
N SER A 702 23.25 10.59 0.49
CA SER A 702 22.56 11.29 1.58
C SER A 702 23.48 11.59 2.76
N ILE A 703 24.34 10.64 3.16
CA ILE A 703 25.33 10.89 4.23
C ILE A 703 26.31 12.00 3.82
N GLN A 704 26.76 12.02 2.56
CA GLN A 704 27.62 13.10 2.05
C GLN A 704 26.93 14.47 2.11
N THR A 705 25.64 14.55 1.73
CA THR A 705 24.83 15.77 1.89
C THR A 705 24.75 16.18 3.36
N TYR A 706 24.49 15.26 4.28
CA TYR A 706 24.44 15.57 5.72
C TYR A 706 25.76 16.11 6.24
N LEU A 707 26.88 15.50 5.84
CA LEU A 707 28.21 15.94 6.22
C LEU A 707 28.56 17.33 5.69
N ALA A 708 28.06 17.71 4.52
CA ALA A 708 28.22 19.06 3.99
C ALA A 708 27.47 20.13 4.80
N HIS A 709 26.43 19.73 5.53
CA HIS A 709 25.71 20.60 6.48
C HIS A 709 26.24 20.51 7.92
N LEU A 710 27.18 19.59 8.21
CA LEU A 710 27.69 19.34 9.55
C LEU A 710 29.05 20.02 9.75
N ASN A 711 29.31 20.55 10.95
CA ASN A 711 30.65 20.98 11.32
C ASN A 711 31.62 19.78 11.33
N VAL A 712 32.92 20.04 11.18
CA VAL A 712 33.97 19.00 11.14
C VAL A 712 33.92 18.08 12.36
N ASP A 713 33.66 18.65 13.54
CA ASP A 713 33.54 17.95 14.83
C ASP A 713 32.09 17.63 15.22
N GLY A 714 31.13 17.81 14.29
CA GLY A 714 29.73 17.57 14.56
C GLY A 714 29.38 16.08 14.64
N ILE A 715 28.15 15.81 15.08
CA ILE A 715 27.61 14.47 15.30
C ILE A 715 26.40 14.26 14.40
N LEU A 716 26.43 13.23 13.56
CA LEU A 716 25.27 12.75 12.83
C LEU A 716 24.61 11.61 13.63
N ALA A 717 23.41 11.85 14.16
CA ALA A 717 22.67 10.88 14.96
C ALA A 717 21.59 10.21 14.11
N LEU A 718 21.68 8.90 13.91
CA LEU A 718 20.72 8.12 13.12
C LEU A 718 19.84 7.28 14.05
N HIS A 719 18.52 7.52 14.02
CA HIS A 719 17.58 6.63 14.69
C HIS A 719 17.41 5.36 13.85
N ILE A 720 17.62 4.19 14.43
CA ILE A 720 17.59 2.91 13.68
C ILE A 720 16.67 1.86 14.32
N THR A 721 15.82 2.29 15.25
CA THR A 721 14.84 1.39 15.89
C THR A 721 13.87 0.86 14.84
N ASN A 722 13.91 -0.45 14.58
CA ASN A 722 12.99 -1.12 13.66
C ASN A 722 12.70 -2.54 14.16
N ARG A 723 11.49 -3.04 13.91
CA ARG A 723 11.09 -4.40 14.33
C ARG A 723 11.48 -5.48 13.33
N PHE A 724 11.62 -5.14 12.06
CA PHE A 724 11.68 -6.11 10.97
C PHE A 724 12.98 -6.05 10.18
N ILE A 725 13.79 -5.02 10.39
CA ILE A 725 14.95 -4.74 9.57
C ILE A 725 16.14 -4.38 10.46
N ASP A 726 17.26 -5.07 10.27
CA ASP A 726 18.52 -4.72 10.92
C ASP A 726 19.30 -3.72 10.06
N LEU A 727 19.32 -2.46 10.50
CA LEU A 727 20.02 -1.36 9.83
C LEU A 727 21.48 -1.22 10.25
N LEU A 728 21.92 -1.86 11.35
CA LEU A 728 23.28 -1.66 11.87
C LEU A 728 24.37 -1.99 10.83
N PRO A 729 24.30 -3.11 10.09
CA PRO A 729 25.31 -3.44 9.07
C PRO A 729 25.40 -2.40 7.95
N ILE A 730 24.26 -1.79 7.59
CA ILE A 730 24.20 -0.74 6.55
C ILE A 730 24.85 0.55 7.06
N VAL A 731 24.50 0.96 8.28
CA VAL A 731 25.08 2.17 8.89
C VAL A 731 26.59 2.00 9.12
N GLN A 732 27.04 0.82 9.56
CA GLN A 732 28.46 0.51 9.68
C GLN A 732 29.19 0.69 8.34
N ARG A 733 28.61 0.16 7.26
CA ARG A 733 29.19 0.27 5.92
C ARG A 733 29.25 1.72 5.43
N LEU A 734 28.24 2.53 5.74
CA LEU A 734 28.22 3.96 5.42
C LEU A 734 29.29 4.74 6.22
N ALA A 735 29.48 4.39 7.49
CA ALA A 735 30.52 4.97 8.34
C ALA A 735 31.93 4.68 7.79
N GLU A 736 32.19 3.42 7.40
CA GLU A 736 33.45 3.02 6.73
C GLU A 736 33.68 3.81 5.45
N ALA A 737 32.65 3.92 4.59
CA ALA A 737 32.74 4.60 3.31
C ALA A 737 32.96 6.13 3.42
N THR A 738 32.61 6.72 4.58
CA THR A 738 32.74 8.17 4.85
C THR A 738 33.81 8.50 5.87
N ASN A 739 34.56 7.50 6.33
CA ASN A 739 35.62 7.60 7.33
C ASN A 739 35.14 8.32 8.61
N LEU A 740 34.03 7.83 9.15
CA LEU A 740 33.46 8.24 10.44
C LEU A 740 33.55 7.09 11.44
N ASN A 741 33.71 7.41 12.72
CA ASN A 741 33.51 6.43 13.78
C ASN A 741 32.00 6.27 14.02
N ALA A 742 31.56 5.03 14.24
CA ALA A 742 30.17 4.71 14.52
C ALA A 742 30.03 4.12 15.92
N ILE A 743 29.15 4.70 16.74
CA ILE A 743 28.81 4.21 18.07
C ILE A 743 27.34 3.81 18.10
N TYR A 744 27.04 2.58 18.50
CA TYR A 744 25.68 2.13 18.73
C TYR A 744 25.26 2.30 20.19
N ILE A 745 24.16 3.03 20.40
CA ILE A 745 23.60 3.35 21.72
C ILE A 745 22.17 2.79 21.79
N GLU A 746 21.89 2.01 22.83
CA GLU A 746 20.55 1.50 23.15
C GLU A 746 20.19 1.79 24.62
N ASN A 747 19.14 2.57 24.83
CA ASN A 747 18.73 2.98 26.18
C ASN A 747 17.74 2.00 26.83
N SER A 748 17.64 2.01 28.16
CA SER A 748 16.55 1.32 28.86
C SER A 748 15.23 2.12 28.80
N PRO A 749 14.05 1.48 28.66
CA PRO A 749 12.76 2.15 28.71
C PRO A 749 12.41 2.60 30.13
N SER A 750 11.63 3.68 30.26
CA SER A 750 11.08 4.18 31.52
C SER A 750 9.60 4.52 31.39
N ALA A 751 8.74 3.67 31.95
CA ALA A 751 7.29 3.85 31.89
C ALA A 751 6.81 5.13 32.63
N SER A 752 7.41 5.44 33.79
CA SER A 752 7.03 6.62 34.59
C SER A 752 7.36 7.94 33.90
N ARG A 753 8.44 7.98 33.10
CA ARG A 753 8.87 9.14 32.32
C ARG A 753 8.45 9.07 30.85
N SER A 754 7.64 8.07 30.49
CA SER A 754 7.20 7.78 29.13
C SER A 754 8.35 7.71 28.10
N VAL A 755 9.54 7.24 28.51
CA VAL A 755 10.70 7.02 27.64
C VAL A 755 10.67 5.59 27.13
N SER A 756 10.92 5.42 25.85
CA SER A 756 10.86 4.15 25.15
C SER A 756 12.24 3.59 24.88
N LEU A 757 12.34 2.27 24.71
CA LEU A 757 13.53 1.63 24.20
C LEU A 757 13.81 2.17 22.79
N SER A 758 15.03 2.60 22.53
CA SER A 758 15.43 3.09 21.22
C SER A 758 16.87 2.72 20.91
N ALA A 759 17.13 2.51 19.63
CA ALA A 759 18.42 2.20 19.05
C ALA A 759 18.86 3.38 18.18
N TRP A 760 20.01 3.97 18.52
CA TRP A 760 20.60 5.10 17.79
C TRP A 760 22.04 4.77 17.41
N VAL A 761 22.49 5.23 16.25
CA VAL A 761 23.91 5.20 15.87
C VAL A 761 24.41 6.63 15.72
N LEU A 762 25.49 6.96 16.43
CA LEU A 762 26.16 8.25 16.32
C LEU A 762 27.38 8.12 15.41
N LEU A 763 27.44 8.94 14.37
CA LEU A 763 28.56 9.01 13.43
C LEU A 763 29.31 10.33 13.64
N THR A 764 30.61 10.27 13.96
CA THR A 764 31.41 11.48 14.20
C THR A 764 32.91 11.26 14.02
N ARG A 765 33.65 12.36 13.86
CA ARG A 765 35.13 12.42 13.93
C ARG A 765 35.63 12.99 15.26
N ASN A 766 34.73 13.39 16.14
CA ASN A 766 35.04 14.11 17.37
C ASN A 766 35.57 13.15 18.46
N GLN A 767 36.90 12.99 18.51
CA GLN A 767 37.52 12.09 19.49
C GLN A 767 37.22 12.50 20.95
N ALA A 768 37.11 13.79 21.24
CA ALA A 768 36.79 14.28 22.59
C ALA A 768 35.39 13.82 23.06
N PHE A 769 34.43 13.70 22.13
CA PHE A 769 33.13 13.12 22.42
C PHE A 769 33.22 11.59 22.60
N LEU A 770 33.96 10.90 21.74
CA LEU A 770 34.15 9.44 21.80
C LEU A 770 34.80 8.98 23.12
N ASP A 771 35.73 9.79 23.65
CA ASP A 771 36.48 9.46 24.87
C ASP A 771 35.68 9.70 26.17
N LEU A 772 34.43 10.19 26.08
CA LEU A 772 33.60 10.42 27.26
C LEU A 772 33.17 9.10 27.91
N GLU A 773 33.37 8.99 29.23
CA GLU A 773 33.04 7.78 29.99
C GLU A 773 31.55 7.38 29.87
N ILE A 774 30.65 8.35 29.76
CA ILE A 774 29.21 8.09 29.59
C ILE A 774 28.90 7.45 28.23
N VAL A 775 29.65 7.82 27.19
CA VAL A 775 29.49 7.27 25.84
C VAL A 775 30.01 5.84 25.81
N GLY A 776 31.21 5.60 26.33
CA GLY A 776 31.79 4.25 26.39
C GLY A 776 31.02 3.25 27.27
N LYS A 777 30.21 3.73 28.24
CA LYS A 777 29.35 2.87 29.07
C LYS A 777 28.08 2.39 28.34
N GLU A 778 27.53 3.23 27.47
CA GLU A 778 26.29 2.95 26.75
C GLU A 778 26.55 2.35 25.36
N GLU A 779 27.80 2.43 24.87
CA GLU A 779 28.24 1.84 23.61
C GLU A 779 28.13 0.31 23.61
N ARG A 780 27.64 -0.22 22.48
CA ARG A 780 27.65 -1.65 22.17
C ARG A 780 28.46 -1.94 20.91
N GLU A 781 28.96 -3.17 20.81
CA GLU A 781 29.75 -3.62 19.67
C GLU A 781 28.96 -3.56 18.36
N MET A 782 29.54 -2.91 17.34
CA MET A 782 28.97 -2.82 16.00
C MET A 782 29.13 -4.16 15.26
N PRO A 783 28.13 -4.62 14.49
CA PRO A 783 28.28 -5.80 13.65
C PRO A 783 29.21 -5.53 12.46
N GLY A 784 29.58 -6.60 11.73
CA GLY A 784 30.32 -6.47 10.48
C GLY A 784 29.56 -5.67 9.42
N ALA A 785 30.29 -4.92 8.58
CA ALA A 785 29.72 -4.08 7.55
C ALA A 785 28.94 -4.86 6.48
N GLY A 786 27.73 -4.40 6.18
CA GLY A 786 26.83 -4.94 5.16
C GLY A 786 27.08 -4.38 3.76
N PRO A 787 26.10 -4.51 2.84
CA PRO A 787 26.18 -3.89 1.52
C PRO A 787 26.13 -2.35 1.60
N LEU A 788 26.83 -1.67 0.71
CA LEU A 788 26.81 -0.22 0.62
C LEU A 788 25.56 0.22 -0.15
N TRP A 789 24.69 0.99 0.49
CA TRP A 789 23.55 1.61 -0.19
C TRP A 789 23.94 2.92 -0.86
N THR A 790 23.46 3.11 -2.08
CA THR A 790 23.62 4.29 -2.93
C THR A 790 22.28 4.62 -3.57
N ASP A 791 22.15 5.79 -4.19
CA ASP A 791 20.94 6.14 -4.95
C ASP A 791 20.64 5.15 -6.09
N ASP A 792 21.67 4.59 -6.69
CA ASP A 792 21.55 3.63 -7.79
C ASP A 792 21.39 2.16 -7.31
N TYR A 793 21.71 1.89 -6.04
CA TYR A 793 21.62 0.56 -5.45
C TYR A 793 21.17 0.54 -4.00
N SER A 794 20.06 -0.13 -3.76
CA SER A 794 19.55 -0.45 -2.42
C SER A 794 18.70 -1.72 -2.48
N SER A 795 18.77 -2.55 -1.44
CA SER A 795 17.94 -3.75 -1.34
C SER A 795 17.63 -4.05 0.11
N LEU A 796 16.34 -4.23 0.42
CA LEU A 796 15.89 -4.61 1.75
C LEU A 796 16.00 -6.13 2.00
N PHE A 797 16.00 -6.95 0.93
CA PHE A 797 15.87 -8.40 1.05
C PHE A 797 16.96 -9.05 1.92
N GLY A 798 18.18 -8.48 1.92
CA GLY A 798 19.31 -8.99 2.71
C GLY A 798 19.32 -8.62 4.20
N ILE A 799 18.41 -7.74 4.64
CA ILE A 799 18.39 -7.20 6.01
C ILE A 799 17.04 -7.38 6.73
N VAL A 800 16.08 -8.07 6.12
CA VAL A 800 14.79 -8.39 6.77
C VAL A 800 14.99 -9.54 7.77
N GLU A 801 14.62 -9.30 9.04
CA GLU A 801 14.52 -10.32 10.07
C GLU A 801 13.12 -10.97 10.06
N ILE A 802 13.05 -12.24 9.66
CA ILE A 802 11.77 -13.00 9.58
C ILE A 802 11.29 -13.45 10.97
N ASN A 803 12.19 -13.57 11.95
CA ASN A 803 11.88 -13.90 13.34
C ASN A 803 12.49 -12.85 14.29
N PRO A 804 11.92 -11.65 14.35
CA PRO A 804 12.42 -10.67 15.30
C PRO A 804 12.13 -11.17 16.72
N ALA A 805 13.14 -11.15 17.59
CA ALA A 805 12.86 -11.12 19.02
C ALA A 805 11.89 -9.95 19.26
N ARG A 806 10.81 -10.15 20.05
CA ARG A 806 9.79 -9.11 20.28
C ARG A 806 10.45 -7.86 20.89
N ARG A 807 10.96 -6.94 20.05
CA ARG A 807 11.39 -5.61 20.45
C ARG A 807 10.12 -4.78 20.61
N PRO A 808 9.81 -4.26 21.81
CA PRO A 808 8.65 -3.42 22.00
C PRO A 808 8.80 -2.15 21.16
N LEU A 809 7.73 -1.73 20.49
CA LEU A 809 7.67 -0.43 19.83
C LEU A 809 7.63 0.69 20.88
N GLY A 810 8.38 1.75 20.63
CA GLY A 810 8.43 2.94 21.46
C GLY A 810 7.28 3.91 21.32
#